data_AF-A0A9C6W769-F1
#
_entry.id   AF-A0A9C6W769-F1
#
_cell.length_a   1.000
_cell.length_b   1.000
_cell.length_c   1.000
_cell.angle_alpha   90.00
_cell.angle_beta   90.00
_cell.angle_gamma   90.00
#
_symmetry.space_group_name_H-M   'P 1'
#
loop_
_entity.id
_entity.type
_entity.pdbx_description
1 polymer ?
#
loop_
_entity_poly.entity_id
_entity_poly.type
_entity_poly.pdbx_seq_one_letter_code
_entity_poly.pdbx_strand_id
1 'polypeptide(L)'
;MDGVIECLPHFVTSSASVVKILNMHFNRRSFNKMFQLVAKQWEQLKLNGELHVLEEVVKQGNRMAHFYRNTLISFMVLFLLVPLVSPILDIVHPINGTRTRQQLLRVNYIFFNDDDYFIYIYLQLFWSSVVIVFTIISADWLYMLIIHHSSGLFAVCGYRVHKATVNPNNFTGESMSENYTYEKIRSCAIIHNEAIRFSDILKQSSQGSYLIQVGLNMLGISATAVQTVINLDRPEEAIRSAVFCGACQFHLLLLSLPGQVLLDHCSDLADNIYSSKWYKAPMQIQKVLYVMQIRCKRFCSLTAGGLYEMNIENFGITFKTCMSYITMMMSPHGVINLSLEYLVRQKTGIPEILHVTYYNKLERYIQLLGQDPRHKSSTRNMIVIIVVTSIASITIPTTIELFASLHKKDMDGVIECLSYFVTSSTSAVKVLNMHFNKRNFSKMYQLVAKQWEQLKLNNELHVLEKVVMQGNRMAHFYRNTLVSFMVLFLLVPLTSPILDIVHPINGTRKRQQLLRVNYIFFNSDDYFFYIYLQLFWSTVVVVLTIVGADWLYMLIIHHSSGLFAVCGYQIQKATANLNYFSGEKDSENQTYEKFRNCVMMHKEAIQFYNILDESSQSSYLIQVGLNILSISTAAVQTVVNLDRPEEAIRSAVFCGACQFHLFLLSLPGQVLLDHSSDLADNIYSSKWYKAPVQIQKVLYVMQIRCRRFCSLTAGGLYEMNIENFGITFKTCISYITMLMSMKD
;
A
#
# COMPACT_ATOMS: atom_id res chain seq x y z
N MET A 1 5.45 22.51 32.74
CA MET A 1 5.83 21.62 31.62
C MET A 1 4.80 21.74 30.50
N ASP A 2 3.52 21.74 30.84
CA ASP A 2 2.36 21.86 29.94
C ASP A 2 2.45 23.08 28.99
N GLY A 3 2.80 24.26 29.50
CA GLY A 3 2.93 25.47 28.67
C GLY A 3 4.06 25.42 27.62
N VAL A 4 5.10 24.60 27.83
CA VAL A 4 6.19 24.40 26.84
C VAL A 4 5.73 23.45 25.73
N ILE A 5 5.02 22.38 26.12
CA ILE A 5 4.45 21.40 25.19
C ILE A 5 3.39 22.06 24.30
N GLU A 6 2.59 22.95 24.86
CA GLU A 6 1.53 23.68 24.15
C GLU A 6 2.05 24.66 23.08
N CYS A 7 3.26 25.22 23.26
CA CYS A 7 3.88 26.14 22.31
C CYS A 7 4.71 25.43 21.21
N LEU A 8 5.07 24.17 21.41
CA LEU A 8 5.91 23.40 20.51
C LEU A 8 5.36 23.24 19.07
N PRO A 9 4.04 23.03 18.85
CA PRO A 9 3.47 22.89 17.49
C PRO A 9 3.71 24.14 16.62
N HIS A 10 3.54 25.32 17.22
CA HIS A 10 3.80 26.60 16.54
C HIS A 10 5.29 26.83 16.31
N PHE A 11 6.13 26.50 17.30
CA PHE A 11 7.58 26.58 17.13
C PHE A 11 8.07 25.67 15.98
N VAL A 12 7.54 24.44 15.89
CA VAL A 12 7.88 23.48 14.83
C VAL A 12 7.49 24.00 13.45
N THR A 13 6.26 24.51 13.29
CA THR A 13 5.76 25.00 11.99
C THR A 13 6.43 26.30 11.55
N SER A 14 6.61 27.25 12.46
CA SER A 14 7.36 28.49 12.18
C SER A 14 8.82 28.18 11.83
N SER A 15 9.51 27.33 12.60
CA SER A 15 10.87 26.89 12.29
C SER A 15 10.97 26.19 10.93
N ALA A 16 10.02 25.32 10.59
CA ALA A 16 9.96 24.65 9.28
C ALA A 16 9.87 25.66 8.12
N SER A 17 9.02 26.68 8.25
CA SER A 17 8.89 27.74 7.23
C SER A 17 10.19 28.54 7.04
N VAL A 18 10.85 28.91 8.14
CA VAL A 18 12.12 29.64 8.14
C VAL A 18 13.22 28.80 7.48
N VAL A 19 13.30 27.51 7.83
CA VAL A 19 14.27 26.57 7.26
C VAL A 19 14.11 26.48 5.73
N LYS A 20 12.89 26.46 5.20
CA LYS A 20 12.66 26.43 3.75
C LYS A 20 13.12 27.72 3.06
N ILE A 21 12.80 28.87 3.63
CA ILE A 21 13.24 30.18 3.10
C ILE A 21 14.77 30.27 3.10
N LEU A 22 15.39 29.94 4.24
CA LEU A 22 16.85 29.96 4.38
C LEU A 22 17.50 28.98 3.40
N ASN A 23 16.93 27.78 3.22
CA ASN A 23 17.47 26.82 2.26
C ASN A 23 17.45 27.36 0.83
N MET A 24 16.34 27.96 0.40
CA MET A 24 16.24 28.60 -0.93
C MET A 24 17.22 29.76 -1.08
N HIS A 25 17.46 30.53 0.00
CA HIS A 25 18.42 31.63 -0.01
C HIS A 25 19.87 31.15 -0.11
N PHE A 26 20.30 30.25 0.79
CA PHE A 26 21.67 29.73 0.82
C PHE A 26 22.00 28.87 -0.41
N ASN A 27 21.04 28.11 -0.91
CA ASN A 27 21.20 27.29 -2.12
C ASN A 27 20.76 27.99 -3.41
N ARG A 28 20.61 29.32 -3.42
CA ARG A 28 20.13 30.09 -4.59
C ARG A 28 20.90 29.80 -5.87
N ARG A 29 22.24 29.62 -5.79
CA ARG A 29 23.07 29.26 -6.95
C ARG A 29 22.66 27.91 -7.55
N SER A 30 22.39 26.92 -6.70
CA SER A 30 21.92 25.59 -7.11
C SER A 30 20.53 25.64 -7.75
N PHE A 31 19.61 26.41 -7.16
CA PHE A 31 18.27 26.63 -7.73
C PHE A 31 18.32 27.32 -9.10
N ASN A 32 19.10 28.39 -9.23
CA ASN A 32 19.28 29.07 -10.52
C ASN A 32 19.83 28.11 -11.59
N LYS A 33 20.80 27.28 -11.21
CA LYS A 33 21.35 26.25 -12.11
C LYS A 33 20.28 25.21 -12.50
N MET A 34 19.46 24.76 -11.56
CA MET A 34 18.35 23.85 -11.85
C MET A 34 17.35 24.50 -12.79
N PHE A 35 16.94 25.75 -12.59
CA PHE A 35 16.01 26.45 -13.49
C PHE A 35 16.56 26.64 -14.90
N GLN A 36 17.85 26.96 -15.03
CA GLN A 36 18.51 27.01 -16.34
C GLN A 36 18.52 25.65 -17.03
N LEU A 37 18.79 24.57 -16.28
CA LEU A 37 18.74 23.20 -16.82
C LEU A 37 17.33 22.81 -17.23
N VAL A 38 16.31 23.12 -16.42
CA VAL A 38 14.90 22.90 -16.74
C VAL A 38 14.54 23.60 -18.05
N ALA A 39 14.83 24.89 -18.17
CA ALA A 39 14.52 25.67 -19.38
C ALA A 39 15.20 25.09 -20.62
N LYS A 40 16.50 24.78 -20.52
CA LYS A 40 17.27 24.18 -21.61
C LYS A 40 16.71 22.81 -22.03
N GLN A 41 16.43 21.94 -21.06
CA GLN A 41 15.90 20.60 -21.33
C GLN A 41 14.49 20.66 -21.92
N TRP A 42 13.66 21.57 -21.43
CA TRP A 42 12.31 21.80 -21.95
C TRP A 42 12.34 22.20 -23.43
N GLU A 43 13.19 23.16 -23.77
CA GLU A 43 13.38 23.62 -25.16
C GLU A 43 13.93 22.51 -26.06
N GLN A 44 14.93 21.77 -25.59
CA GLN A 44 15.49 20.63 -26.32
C GLN A 44 14.45 19.53 -26.57
N LEU A 45 13.60 19.22 -25.60
CA LEU A 45 12.54 18.21 -25.75
C LEU A 45 11.41 18.69 -26.64
N LYS A 46 11.11 20.00 -26.63
CA LYS A 46 10.16 20.63 -27.55
C LYS A 46 10.64 20.51 -29.00
N LEU A 47 11.91 20.83 -29.26
CA LEU A 47 12.52 20.71 -30.59
C LEU A 47 12.53 19.25 -31.09
N ASN A 48 12.68 18.29 -30.18
CA ASN A 48 12.67 16.86 -30.51
C ASN A 48 11.26 16.25 -30.63
N GLY A 49 10.19 16.99 -30.33
CA GLY A 49 8.81 16.47 -30.33
C GLY A 49 8.50 15.48 -29.20
N GLU A 50 9.29 15.47 -28.14
CA GLU A 50 9.22 14.50 -27.03
C GLU A 50 8.77 15.12 -25.71
N LEU A 51 8.46 16.42 -25.74
CA LEU A 51 8.05 17.19 -24.56
C LEU A 51 6.82 16.61 -23.86
N HIS A 52 5.90 15.99 -24.62
CA HIS A 52 4.67 15.40 -24.09
C HIS A 52 4.91 14.35 -22.99
N VAL A 53 5.99 13.57 -23.06
CA VAL A 53 6.34 12.57 -22.04
C VAL A 53 6.74 13.24 -20.72
N LEU A 54 7.55 14.31 -20.81
CA LEU A 54 7.94 15.09 -19.64
C LEU A 54 6.74 15.83 -19.04
N GLU A 55 5.89 16.43 -19.88
CA GLU A 55 4.69 17.16 -19.46
C GLU A 55 3.70 16.26 -18.70
N GLU A 56 3.56 14.99 -19.09
CA GLU A 56 2.68 14.05 -18.40
C GLU A 56 3.13 13.82 -16.94
N VAL A 57 4.43 13.58 -16.72
CA VAL A 57 5.02 13.37 -15.39
C VAL A 57 4.98 14.66 -14.56
N VAL A 58 5.29 15.82 -15.16
CA VAL A 58 5.20 17.11 -14.46
C VAL A 58 3.75 17.46 -14.12
N LYS A 59 2.78 17.12 -14.97
CA LYS A 59 1.35 17.30 -14.69
C LYS A 59 0.87 16.43 -13.54
N GLN A 60 1.41 15.21 -13.41
CA GLN A 60 1.18 14.37 -12.23
C GLN A 60 1.71 15.05 -10.95
N GLY A 61 2.94 15.57 -10.99
CA GLY A 61 3.51 16.34 -9.88
C GLY A 61 2.69 17.58 -9.51
N ASN A 62 2.14 18.28 -10.52
CA ASN A 62 1.28 19.44 -10.27
C ASN A 62 -0.07 19.04 -9.64
N ARG A 63 -0.69 17.93 -10.07
CA ARG A 63 -1.90 17.41 -9.41
C ARG A 63 -1.62 17.03 -7.96
N MET A 64 -0.48 16.40 -7.70
CA MET A 64 -0.05 16.06 -6.34
C MET A 64 0.16 17.31 -5.48
N ALA A 65 0.77 18.36 -6.02
CA ALA A 65 0.94 19.63 -5.31
C ALA A 65 -0.40 20.33 -5.02
N HIS A 66 -1.36 20.28 -5.95
CA HIS A 66 -2.72 20.77 -5.71
C HIS A 66 -3.42 19.99 -4.59
N PHE A 67 -3.30 18.65 -4.59
CA PHE A 67 -3.84 17.80 -3.53
C PHE A 67 -3.21 18.13 -2.16
N TYR A 68 -1.89 18.27 -2.12
CA TYR A 68 -1.14 18.68 -0.92
C TYR A 68 -1.59 20.04 -0.39
N ARG A 69 -1.68 21.06 -1.26
CA ARG A 69 -2.18 22.39 -0.89
C ARG A 69 -3.58 22.31 -0.30
N ASN A 70 -4.52 21.66 -0.99
CA ASN A 70 -5.91 21.62 -0.56
C ASN A 70 -6.03 20.91 0.81
N THR A 71 -5.25 19.85 1.02
CA THR A 71 -5.19 19.11 2.28
C THR A 71 -4.64 19.97 3.42
N LEU A 72 -3.50 20.64 3.22
CA LEU A 72 -2.92 21.52 4.25
C LEU A 72 -3.79 22.75 4.57
N ILE A 73 -4.44 23.34 3.55
CA ILE A 73 -5.40 24.43 3.78
C ILE A 73 -6.60 23.92 4.58
N SER A 74 -7.11 22.71 4.29
CA SER A 74 -8.21 22.13 5.06
C SER A 74 -7.81 21.91 6.53
N PHE A 75 -6.63 21.34 6.80
CA PHE A 75 -6.12 21.19 8.17
C PHE A 75 -5.92 22.53 8.87
N MET A 76 -5.38 23.53 8.17
CA MET A 76 -5.22 24.89 8.70
C MET A 76 -6.57 25.51 9.06
N VAL A 77 -7.57 25.43 8.17
CA VAL A 77 -8.92 25.96 8.44
C VAL A 77 -9.55 25.26 9.65
N LEU A 78 -9.47 23.92 9.72
CA LEU A 78 -9.98 23.17 10.87
C LEU A 78 -9.28 23.60 12.18
N PHE A 79 -7.96 23.74 12.16
CA PHE A 79 -7.18 24.17 13.32
C PHE A 79 -7.56 25.59 13.78
N LEU A 80 -7.76 26.52 12.84
CA LEU A 80 -8.13 27.91 13.13
C LEU A 80 -9.60 28.05 13.59
N LEU A 81 -10.51 27.15 13.19
CA LEU A 81 -11.94 27.25 13.53
C LEU A 81 -12.26 26.82 14.97
N VAL A 82 -11.49 25.88 15.56
CA VAL A 82 -11.78 25.34 16.91
C VAL A 82 -11.89 26.44 17.98
N PRO A 83 -10.98 27.43 18.08
CA PRO A 83 -11.09 28.49 19.10
C PRO A 83 -12.26 29.46 18.89
N LEU A 84 -12.90 29.47 17.72
CA LEU A 84 -14.07 30.31 17.42
C LEU A 84 -15.39 29.67 17.87
N VAL A 85 -15.38 28.39 18.27
CA VAL A 85 -16.59 27.68 18.73
C VAL A 85 -17.20 28.35 19.96
N SER A 86 -16.40 28.68 20.99
CA SER A 86 -16.91 29.33 22.22
C SER A 86 -17.48 30.72 21.96
N PRO A 87 -16.80 31.64 21.23
CA PRO A 87 -17.36 32.93 20.84
C PRO A 87 -18.66 32.83 20.02
N ILE A 88 -18.77 31.86 19.10
CA ILE A 88 -19.99 31.67 18.29
C ILE A 88 -21.14 31.16 19.16
N LEU A 89 -20.86 30.22 20.07
CA LEU A 89 -21.86 29.68 20.99
C LEU A 89 -22.37 30.76 21.97
N ASP A 90 -21.56 31.75 22.34
CA ASP A 90 -22.00 32.87 23.20
C ASP A 90 -23.06 33.74 22.50
N ILE A 91 -23.01 33.83 21.16
CA ILE A 91 -23.99 34.56 20.36
C ILE A 91 -25.25 33.71 20.13
N VAL A 92 -25.09 32.42 19.79
CA VAL A 92 -26.19 31.54 19.35
C VAL A 92 -26.95 30.92 20.52
N HIS A 93 -26.26 30.59 21.63
CA HIS A 93 -26.84 29.99 22.82
C HIS A 93 -26.19 30.56 24.09
N PRO A 94 -26.60 31.76 24.52
CA PRO A 94 -26.04 32.41 25.71
C PRO A 94 -26.37 31.59 26.96
N ILE A 95 -25.39 31.47 27.87
CA ILE A 95 -25.54 30.84 29.19
C ILE A 95 -25.38 31.91 30.27
N ASN A 96 -25.93 31.70 31.47
CA ASN A 96 -25.84 32.66 32.59
C ASN A 96 -24.42 32.83 33.19
N GLY A 97 -23.37 32.38 32.51
CA GLY A 97 -21.96 32.49 32.91
C GLY A 97 -21.04 32.74 31.70
N THR A 98 -19.73 32.88 31.93
CA THR A 98 -18.75 33.07 30.85
C THR A 98 -18.18 31.72 30.39
N ARG A 99 -18.20 31.45 29.08
CA ARG A 99 -17.41 30.34 28.51
C ARG A 99 -15.93 30.72 28.54
N THR A 100 -15.05 29.78 28.84
CA THR A 100 -13.60 29.99 28.76
C THR A 100 -13.20 30.23 27.30
N ARG A 101 -12.65 31.41 27.00
CA ARG A 101 -12.12 31.73 25.67
C ARG A 101 -10.81 30.99 25.45
N GLN A 102 -10.74 30.18 24.39
CA GLN A 102 -9.51 29.49 24.03
C GLN A 102 -8.64 30.40 23.16
N GLN A 103 -7.40 30.62 23.57
CA GLN A 103 -6.42 31.27 22.73
C GLN A 103 -6.04 30.36 21.55
N LEU A 104 -5.86 30.95 20.35
CA LEU A 104 -5.43 30.21 19.16
C LEU A 104 -4.08 29.53 19.38
N LEU A 105 -3.15 30.27 19.97
CA LEU A 105 -1.85 29.83 20.44
C LEU A 105 -1.57 30.59 21.74
N ARG A 106 -0.96 29.92 22.73
CA ARG A 106 -0.61 30.55 23.98
C ARG A 106 0.61 31.45 23.78
N VAL A 107 0.41 32.76 23.82
CA VAL A 107 1.45 33.77 23.60
C VAL A 107 1.36 34.80 24.71
N ASN A 108 2.44 34.94 25.48
CA ASN A 108 2.50 35.96 26.53
C ASN A 108 2.90 37.30 25.93
N TYR A 109 1.98 38.27 25.92
CA TYR A 109 2.30 39.66 25.58
C TYR A 109 2.73 40.42 26.84
N ILE A 110 3.86 41.14 26.76
CA ILE A 110 4.47 41.83 27.91
C ILE A 110 3.64 43.05 28.36
N PHE A 111 2.84 43.64 27.46
CA PHE A 111 2.28 44.99 27.64
C PHE A 111 0.75 45.08 27.75
N PHE A 112 0.00 44.00 27.49
CA PHE A 112 -1.46 44.00 27.50
C PHE A 112 -2.01 42.70 28.05
N ASN A 113 -3.20 42.76 28.65
CA ASN A 113 -3.89 41.60 29.18
C ASN A 113 -4.64 40.85 28.06
N ASP A 114 -4.48 39.53 27.99
CA ASP A 114 -4.94 38.73 26.85
C ASP A 114 -6.48 38.70 26.71
N ASP A 115 -7.19 38.78 27.82
CA ASP A 115 -8.66 38.69 27.86
C ASP A 115 -9.35 39.93 27.26
N ASP A 116 -8.73 41.11 27.42
CA ASP A 116 -9.26 42.40 26.95
C ASP A 116 -9.07 42.58 25.43
N TYR A 117 -8.03 41.97 24.86
CA TYR A 117 -7.62 42.14 23.45
C TYR A 117 -7.73 40.86 22.61
N PHE A 118 -8.50 39.88 23.09
CA PHE A 118 -8.62 38.55 22.47
C PHE A 118 -8.80 38.56 20.94
N ILE A 119 -9.71 39.40 20.41
CA ILE A 119 -10.00 39.45 18.96
C ILE A 119 -8.80 39.94 18.15
N TYR A 120 -8.08 40.95 18.65
CA TYR A 120 -6.91 41.51 17.95
C TYR A 120 -5.74 40.52 17.94
N ILE A 121 -5.50 39.86 19.08
CA ILE A 121 -4.48 38.81 19.21
C ILE A 121 -4.82 37.64 18.29
N TYR A 122 -6.08 37.21 18.27
CA TYR A 122 -6.56 36.15 17.40
C TYR A 122 -6.36 36.49 15.92
N LEU A 123 -6.71 37.70 15.47
CA LEU A 123 -6.52 38.13 14.08
C LEU A 123 -5.04 38.16 13.66
N GLN A 124 -4.15 38.61 14.54
CA GLN A 124 -2.71 38.62 14.28
C GLN A 124 -2.15 37.19 14.15
N LEU A 125 -2.53 36.29 15.05
CA LEU A 125 -2.09 34.88 15.03
C LEU A 125 -2.70 34.10 13.86
N PHE A 126 -3.95 34.42 13.49
CA PHE A 126 -4.59 33.91 12.28
C PHE A 126 -3.78 34.27 11.04
N TRP A 127 -3.44 35.56 10.88
CA TRP A 127 -2.65 36.02 9.74
C TRP A 127 -1.25 35.40 9.71
N SER A 128 -0.58 35.32 10.87
CA SER A 128 0.73 34.67 11.00
C SER A 128 0.68 33.19 10.57
N SER A 129 -0.32 32.45 11.02
CA SER A 129 -0.52 31.04 10.67
C SER A 129 -0.74 30.85 9.17
N VAL A 130 -1.54 31.72 8.55
CA VAL A 130 -1.76 31.73 7.09
C VAL A 130 -0.43 31.95 6.36
N VAL A 131 0.35 32.96 6.73
CA VAL A 131 1.65 33.24 6.07
C VAL A 131 2.62 32.06 6.18
N ILE A 132 2.72 31.43 7.36
CA ILE A 132 3.59 30.27 7.60
C ILE A 132 3.19 29.10 6.69
N VAL A 133 1.91 28.74 6.65
CA VAL A 133 1.40 27.61 5.87
C VAL A 133 1.56 27.87 4.37
N PHE A 134 1.25 29.07 3.88
CA PHE A 134 1.43 29.41 2.46
C PHE A 134 2.90 29.40 2.04
N THR A 135 3.82 29.79 2.93
CA THR A 135 5.26 29.69 2.68
C THR A 135 5.70 28.22 2.51
N ILE A 136 5.26 27.35 3.42
CA ILE A 136 5.53 25.91 3.36
C ILE A 136 4.99 25.30 2.06
N ILE A 137 3.72 25.58 1.75
CA ILE A 137 3.05 25.09 0.53
C ILE A 137 3.80 25.53 -0.72
N SER A 138 4.17 26.81 -0.81
CA SER A 138 4.81 27.36 -2.00
C SER A 138 6.19 26.74 -2.25
N ALA A 139 6.99 26.59 -1.19
CA ALA A 139 8.30 25.97 -1.28
C ALA A 139 8.21 24.48 -1.64
N ASP A 140 7.28 23.74 -1.04
CA ASP A 140 7.12 22.30 -1.34
C ASP A 140 6.53 22.03 -2.70
N TRP A 141 5.60 22.87 -3.17
CA TRP A 141 5.12 22.81 -4.54
C TRP A 141 6.29 22.92 -5.53
N LEU A 142 7.17 23.90 -5.31
CA LEU A 142 8.36 24.07 -6.14
C LEU A 142 9.24 22.81 -6.15
N TYR A 143 9.52 22.21 -4.99
CA TYR A 143 10.27 20.95 -4.92
C TYR A 143 9.55 19.82 -5.65
N MET A 144 8.23 19.65 -5.45
CA MET A 144 7.46 18.61 -6.14
C MET A 144 7.59 18.74 -7.66
N LEU A 145 7.49 19.95 -8.21
CA LEU A 145 7.66 20.19 -9.65
C LEU A 145 9.08 19.87 -10.13
N ILE A 146 10.11 20.31 -9.40
CA ILE A 146 11.52 20.06 -9.76
C ILE A 146 11.84 18.55 -9.70
N ILE A 147 11.33 17.84 -8.69
CA ILE A 147 11.52 16.40 -8.53
C ILE A 147 10.80 15.64 -9.65
N HIS A 148 9.57 16.03 -10.00
CA HIS A 148 8.84 15.41 -11.12
C HIS A 148 9.47 15.75 -12.47
N HIS A 149 10.07 16.93 -12.64
CA HIS A 149 10.88 17.23 -13.82
C HIS A 149 12.07 16.27 -13.93
N SER A 150 12.83 16.10 -12.84
CA SER A 150 13.94 15.13 -12.80
C SER A 150 13.48 13.71 -13.12
N SER A 151 12.33 13.31 -12.58
CA SER A 151 11.73 11.99 -12.80
C SER A 151 11.30 11.80 -14.26
N GLY A 152 10.71 12.83 -14.86
CA GLY A 152 10.30 12.84 -16.27
C GLY A 152 11.47 12.72 -17.24
N LEU A 153 12.67 13.19 -16.89
CA LEU A 153 13.87 12.96 -17.72
C LEU A 153 14.23 11.47 -17.84
N PHE A 154 14.03 10.68 -16.77
CA PHE A 154 14.20 9.22 -16.83
C PHE A 154 13.11 8.56 -17.68
N ALA A 155 11.86 9.02 -17.56
CA ALA A 155 10.74 8.56 -18.40
C ALA A 155 11.00 8.83 -19.91
N VAL A 156 11.49 10.02 -20.25
CA VAL A 156 11.92 10.38 -21.62
C VAL A 156 13.02 9.45 -22.11
N CYS A 157 14.00 9.11 -21.26
CA CYS A 157 15.04 8.14 -21.63
C CYS A 157 14.43 6.78 -21.98
N GLY A 158 13.49 6.28 -21.17
CA GLY A 158 12.80 5.00 -21.41
C GLY A 158 12.05 5.01 -22.74
N TYR A 159 11.32 6.10 -23.02
CA TYR A 159 10.63 6.31 -24.28
C TYR A 159 11.57 6.30 -25.49
N ARG A 160 12.72 7.00 -25.40
CA ARG A 160 13.73 7.05 -26.47
C ARG A 160 14.33 5.67 -26.76
N VAL A 161 14.68 4.90 -25.73
CA VAL A 161 15.21 3.53 -25.90
C VAL A 161 14.17 2.65 -26.59
N HIS A 162 12.92 2.72 -26.16
CA HIS A 162 11.84 1.95 -26.77
C HIS A 162 11.65 2.31 -28.25
N LYS A 163 11.54 3.61 -28.57
CA LYS A 163 11.40 4.11 -29.94
C LYS A 163 12.56 3.71 -30.84
N ALA A 164 13.80 3.79 -30.35
CA ALA A 164 15.00 3.46 -31.11
C ALA A 164 15.12 1.96 -31.42
N THR A 165 14.60 1.09 -30.54
CA THR A 165 14.71 -0.37 -30.69
C THR A 165 13.53 -1.02 -31.38
N VAL A 166 12.36 -0.38 -31.44
CA VAL A 166 11.16 -0.96 -32.05
C VAL A 166 11.16 -0.89 -33.58
N ASN A 167 11.78 0.12 -34.18
CA ASN A 167 11.71 0.40 -35.63
C ASN A 167 12.48 -0.69 -36.43
N PRO A 168 11.79 -1.53 -37.23
CA PRO A 168 12.42 -2.70 -37.87
C PRO A 168 13.42 -2.32 -38.97
N ASN A 169 13.22 -1.18 -39.65
CA ASN A 169 14.10 -0.68 -40.71
C ASN A 169 15.46 -0.16 -40.19
N ASN A 170 15.62 -0.01 -38.86
CA ASN A 170 16.85 0.49 -38.27
C ASN A 170 17.95 -0.58 -38.16
N PHE A 171 17.58 -1.87 -38.26
CA PHE A 171 18.48 -3.02 -38.09
C PHE A 171 18.64 -3.84 -39.37
N THR A 172 18.03 -3.40 -40.48
CA THR A 172 18.17 -4.02 -41.80
C THR A 172 19.44 -3.52 -42.49
N GLY A 173 20.62 -3.86 -41.97
CA GLY A 173 21.91 -3.94 -42.67
C GLY A 173 22.47 -2.73 -43.44
N GLU A 174 21.76 -1.60 -43.55
CA GLU A 174 22.29 -0.38 -44.18
C GLU A 174 23.13 0.38 -43.15
N SER A 175 24.39 0.66 -43.49
CA SER A 175 25.34 1.38 -42.63
C SER A 175 24.81 2.72 -42.12
N MET A 176 23.92 3.39 -42.88
CA MET A 176 23.25 4.62 -42.48
C MET A 176 22.18 4.43 -41.38
N SER A 177 21.45 3.31 -41.36
CA SER A 177 20.41 3.07 -40.33
C SER A 177 21.02 2.67 -38.98
N GLU A 178 22.14 1.94 -39.01
CA GLU A 178 22.90 1.59 -37.80
C GLU A 178 23.50 2.82 -37.13
N ASN A 179 24.09 3.73 -37.93
CA ASN A 179 24.70 4.95 -37.42
C ASN A 179 23.64 5.93 -36.85
N TYR A 180 22.47 6.02 -37.49
CA TYR A 180 21.33 6.77 -36.98
C TYR A 180 20.81 6.24 -35.63
N THR A 181 20.71 4.91 -35.51
CA THR A 181 20.26 4.26 -34.27
C THR A 181 21.28 4.44 -33.16
N TYR A 182 22.57 4.37 -33.48
CA TYR A 182 23.65 4.63 -32.54
C TYR A 182 23.59 6.07 -32.00
N GLU A 183 23.41 7.07 -32.86
CA GLU A 183 23.28 8.47 -32.44
C GLU A 183 22.05 8.71 -31.55
N LYS A 184 20.92 8.03 -31.81
CA LYS A 184 19.73 8.10 -30.94
C LYS A 184 19.97 7.51 -29.56
N ILE A 185 20.65 6.36 -29.47
CA ILE A 185 21.00 5.72 -28.19
C ILE A 185 22.08 6.53 -27.44
N ARG A 186 23.07 7.07 -28.16
CA ARG A 186 24.08 7.98 -27.60
C ARG A 186 23.42 9.21 -26.99
N SER A 187 22.48 9.84 -27.70
CA SER A 187 21.69 10.96 -27.18
C SER A 187 20.90 10.57 -25.93
N CYS A 188 20.35 9.35 -25.87
CA CYS A 188 19.67 8.84 -24.68
C CYS A 188 20.62 8.67 -23.48
N ALA A 189 21.83 8.14 -23.69
CA ALA A 189 22.83 8.03 -22.64
C ALA A 189 23.28 9.40 -22.09
N ILE A 190 23.34 10.41 -22.96
CA ILE A 190 23.63 11.81 -22.56
C ILE A 190 22.51 12.33 -21.66
N ILE A 191 21.23 12.22 -22.05
CA ILE A 191 20.10 12.67 -21.23
C ILE A 191 20.04 11.91 -19.89
N HIS A 192 20.31 10.60 -19.89
CA HIS A 192 20.35 9.82 -18.66
C HIS A 192 21.42 10.36 -17.69
N ASN A 193 22.61 10.68 -18.20
CA ASN A 193 23.67 11.30 -17.39
C ASN A 193 23.30 12.72 -16.92
N GLU A 194 22.61 13.50 -17.75
CA GLU A 194 22.08 14.81 -17.36
C GLU A 194 21.00 14.70 -16.27
N ALA A 195 20.12 13.70 -16.34
CA ALA A 195 19.09 13.42 -15.35
C ALA A 195 19.72 13.03 -13.99
N ILE A 196 20.73 12.15 -14.00
CA ILE A 196 21.49 11.80 -12.79
C ILE A 196 22.14 13.06 -12.19
N ARG A 197 22.82 13.86 -13.02
CA ARG A 197 23.47 15.09 -12.56
C ARG A 197 22.47 16.10 -11.99
N PHE A 198 21.29 16.21 -12.60
CA PHE A 198 20.21 17.06 -12.09
C PHE A 198 19.73 16.58 -10.72
N SER A 199 19.50 15.27 -10.58
CA SER A 199 19.13 14.63 -9.31
C SER A 199 20.19 14.84 -8.21
N ASP A 200 21.48 14.76 -8.56
CA ASP A 200 22.57 15.02 -7.61
C ASP A 200 22.58 16.48 -7.09
N ILE A 201 22.36 17.46 -7.98
CA ILE A 201 22.24 18.87 -7.60
C ILE A 201 21.04 19.07 -6.68
N LEU A 202 19.89 18.47 -7.03
CA LEU A 202 18.67 18.52 -6.23
C LEU A 202 18.91 17.92 -4.84
N LYS A 203 19.52 16.74 -4.74
CA LYS A 203 19.87 16.07 -3.48
C LYS A 203 20.77 16.96 -2.62
N GLN A 204 21.88 17.46 -3.17
CA GLN A 204 22.82 18.32 -2.42
C GLN A 204 22.15 19.61 -1.93
N SER A 205 21.27 20.20 -2.72
CA SER A 205 20.58 21.46 -2.36
C SER A 205 19.45 21.29 -1.35
N SER A 206 18.92 20.08 -1.17
CA SER A 206 17.74 19.81 -0.32
C SER A 206 18.07 19.01 0.94
N GLN A 207 19.16 18.24 0.97
CA GLN A 207 19.46 17.27 2.04
C GLN A 207 19.47 17.87 3.46
N GLY A 208 20.01 19.08 3.64
CA GLY A 208 20.09 19.72 4.95
C GLY A 208 18.73 20.25 5.43
N SER A 209 17.98 20.87 4.51
CA SER A 209 16.62 21.33 4.80
C SER A 209 15.67 20.17 5.10
N TYR A 210 15.77 19.06 4.35
CA TYR A 210 14.97 17.88 4.64
C TYR A 210 15.33 17.23 5.97
N LEU A 211 16.61 17.18 6.36
CA LEU A 211 17.01 16.65 7.67
C LEU A 211 16.33 17.41 8.81
N ILE A 212 16.44 18.74 8.78
CA ILE A 212 15.83 19.61 9.79
C ILE A 212 14.31 19.48 9.75
N GLN A 213 13.71 19.44 8.55
CA GLN A 213 12.26 19.30 8.39
C GLN A 213 11.72 17.97 8.94
N VAL A 214 12.37 16.85 8.64
CA VAL A 214 11.98 15.52 9.15
C VAL A 214 12.11 15.49 10.67
N GLY A 215 13.21 16.02 11.22
CA GLY A 215 13.40 16.13 12.67
C GLY A 215 12.33 17.00 13.35
N LEU A 216 12.05 18.17 12.80
CA LEU A 216 10.98 19.07 13.29
C LEU A 216 9.60 18.40 13.21
N ASN A 217 9.29 17.69 12.12
CA ASN A 217 8.05 16.95 11.99
C ASN A 217 7.95 15.84 13.04
N MET A 218 9.01 15.04 13.26
CA MET A 218 9.04 13.99 14.28
C MET A 218 8.86 14.55 15.69
N LEU A 219 9.50 15.68 16.00
CA LEU A 219 9.32 16.39 17.28
C LEU A 219 7.89 16.91 17.44
N GLY A 220 7.33 17.54 16.40
CA GLY A 220 5.96 18.05 16.39
C GLY A 220 4.93 16.95 16.58
N ILE A 221 5.07 15.84 15.86
CA ILE A 221 4.25 14.64 16.00
C ILE A 221 4.32 14.10 17.43
N SER A 222 5.52 13.94 17.98
CA SER A 222 5.71 13.37 19.32
C SER A 222 5.12 14.26 20.42
N ALA A 223 5.32 15.58 20.33
CA ALA A 223 4.79 16.52 21.32
C ALA A 223 3.27 16.69 21.23
N THR A 224 2.72 16.71 20.01
CA THR A 224 1.27 16.85 19.81
C THR A 224 0.52 15.58 20.16
N ALA A 225 1.12 14.41 19.95
CA ALA A 225 0.64 13.14 20.49
C ALA A 225 0.49 13.18 22.02
N VAL A 226 1.53 13.65 22.73
CA VAL A 226 1.49 13.83 24.19
C VAL A 226 0.40 14.84 24.59
N GLN A 227 0.28 15.95 23.87
CA GLN A 227 -0.73 16.97 24.14
C GLN A 227 -2.16 16.46 23.92
N THR A 228 -2.39 15.67 22.87
CA THR A 228 -3.70 15.02 22.62
C THR A 228 -4.08 14.12 23.78
N VAL A 229 -3.13 13.36 24.33
CA VAL A 229 -3.37 12.45 25.47
C VAL A 229 -3.65 13.22 26.75
N ILE A 230 -2.84 14.24 27.08
CA ILE A 230 -3.02 15.05 28.30
C ILE A 230 -4.38 15.78 28.28
N ASN A 231 -4.83 16.22 27.10
CA ASN A 231 -6.05 17.01 26.95
C ASN A 231 -7.30 16.17 26.64
N LEU A 232 -7.28 14.85 26.83
CA LEU A 232 -8.44 13.97 26.57
C LEU A 232 -9.72 14.39 27.32
N ASP A 233 -9.58 14.96 28.52
CA ASP A 233 -10.70 15.48 29.32
C ASP A 233 -11.30 16.78 28.75
N ARG A 234 -10.63 17.41 27.78
CA ARG A 234 -11.04 18.64 27.10
C ARG A 234 -11.16 18.38 25.59
N PRO A 235 -12.33 17.95 25.09
CA PRO A 235 -12.49 17.45 23.73
C PRO A 235 -12.05 18.46 22.66
N GLU A 236 -12.29 19.76 22.87
CA GLU A 236 -11.90 20.83 21.93
C GLU A 236 -10.36 20.93 21.78
N GLU A 237 -9.62 20.87 22.88
CA GLU A 237 -8.14 20.94 22.87
C GLU A 237 -7.51 19.64 22.34
N ALA A 238 -8.11 18.48 22.65
CA ALA A 238 -7.70 17.19 22.12
C ALA A 238 -7.93 17.10 20.59
N ILE A 239 -9.10 17.54 20.10
CA ILE A 239 -9.41 17.59 18.67
C ILE A 239 -8.41 18.49 17.95
N ARG A 240 -8.12 19.69 18.47
CA ARG A 240 -7.14 20.61 17.88
C ARG A 240 -5.75 19.98 17.76
N SER A 241 -5.29 19.32 18.82
CA SER A 241 -3.98 18.65 18.86
C SER A 241 -3.92 17.45 17.90
N ALA A 242 -5.02 16.68 17.81
CA ALA A 242 -5.15 15.56 16.87
C ALA A 242 -5.17 16.02 15.40
N VAL A 243 -5.88 17.12 15.09
CA VAL A 243 -5.89 17.74 13.76
C VAL A 243 -4.49 18.17 13.35
N PHE A 244 -3.71 18.77 14.25
CA PHE A 244 -2.33 19.15 13.99
C PHE A 244 -1.41 17.93 13.79
N CYS A 245 -1.52 16.91 14.64
CA CYS A 245 -0.75 15.66 14.49
C CYS A 245 -1.05 15.00 13.14
N GLY A 246 -2.33 14.92 12.75
CA GLY A 246 -2.76 14.45 11.44
C GLY A 246 -2.14 15.28 10.30
N ALA A 247 -2.15 16.60 10.41
CA ALA A 247 -1.54 17.49 9.42
C ALA A 247 -0.03 17.24 9.27
N CYS A 248 0.71 17.06 10.37
CA CYS A 248 2.14 16.76 10.34
C CYS A 248 2.44 15.38 9.71
N GLN A 249 1.60 14.38 9.97
CA GLN A 249 1.72 13.05 9.35
C GLN A 249 1.48 13.10 7.84
N PHE A 250 0.38 13.75 7.42
CA PHE A 250 0.09 13.95 6.00
C PHE A 250 1.16 14.77 5.29
N HIS A 251 1.70 15.80 5.96
CA HIS A 251 2.82 16.59 5.46
C HIS A 251 4.07 15.72 5.22
N LEU A 252 4.44 14.88 6.19
CA LEU A 252 5.60 13.99 6.06
C LEU A 252 5.42 12.95 4.94
N LEU A 253 4.22 12.38 4.81
CA LEU A 253 3.86 11.49 3.70
C LEU A 253 4.05 12.18 2.35
N LEU A 254 3.47 13.38 2.20
CA LEU A 254 3.50 14.14 0.95
C LEU A 254 4.88 14.72 0.64
N LEU A 255 5.76 14.88 1.64
CA LEU A 255 7.18 15.16 1.43
C LEU A 255 7.98 13.92 0.97
N SER A 256 7.57 12.72 1.36
CA SER A 256 8.29 11.47 1.05
C SER A 256 7.90 10.89 -0.32
N LEU A 257 6.65 11.10 -0.74
CA LEU A 257 6.12 10.60 -2.02
C LEU A 257 6.86 11.07 -3.28
N PRO A 258 7.29 12.34 -3.44
CA PRO A 258 8.02 12.76 -4.65
C PRO A 258 9.38 12.08 -4.76
N GLY A 259 10.04 11.79 -3.63
CA GLY A 259 11.28 11.03 -3.62
C GLY A 259 11.07 9.58 -4.05
N GLN A 260 9.95 8.96 -3.66
CA GLN A 260 9.52 7.66 -4.20
C GLN A 260 9.32 7.70 -5.71
N VAL A 261 8.59 8.70 -6.23
CA VAL A 261 8.34 8.86 -7.68
C VAL A 261 9.67 8.95 -8.46
N LEU A 262 10.67 9.64 -7.93
CA LEU A 262 11.99 9.73 -8.55
C LEU A 262 12.71 8.36 -8.57
N LEU A 263 12.61 7.59 -7.48
CA LEU A 263 13.16 6.24 -7.40
C LEU A 263 12.47 5.31 -8.41
N ASP A 264 11.14 5.36 -8.49
CA ASP A 264 10.34 4.53 -9.38
C ASP A 264 10.71 4.81 -10.84
N HIS A 265 10.72 6.08 -11.27
CA HIS A 265 11.08 6.43 -12.66
C HIS A 265 12.54 6.09 -13.02
N CYS A 266 13.48 6.19 -12.07
CA CYS A 266 14.87 5.76 -12.30
C CYS A 266 14.96 4.23 -12.49
N SER A 267 14.18 3.48 -11.70
CA SER A 267 14.09 2.02 -11.79
C SER A 267 13.37 1.56 -13.08
N ASP A 268 12.29 2.24 -13.45
CA ASP A 268 11.49 1.96 -14.64
C ASP A 268 12.29 2.13 -15.93
N LEU A 269 13.30 3.00 -15.96
CA LEU A 269 14.23 3.09 -17.08
C LEU A 269 14.92 1.74 -17.35
N ALA A 270 15.33 1.01 -16.31
CA ALA A 270 15.95 -0.30 -16.48
C ALA A 270 14.96 -1.32 -17.06
N ASP A 271 13.70 -1.28 -16.62
CA ASP A 271 12.61 -2.13 -17.11
C ASP A 271 12.22 -1.79 -18.56
N ASN A 272 12.20 -0.51 -18.91
CA ASN A 272 11.98 -0.04 -20.28
C ASN A 272 13.11 -0.51 -21.21
N ILE A 273 14.37 -0.46 -20.77
CA ILE A 273 15.48 -1.01 -21.54
C ILE A 273 15.32 -2.52 -21.68
N TYR A 274 14.98 -3.24 -20.60
CA TYR A 274 14.86 -4.69 -20.59
C TYR A 274 13.74 -5.19 -21.51
N SER A 275 12.59 -4.52 -21.49
CA SER A 275 11.39 -4.88 -22.26
C SER A 275 11.47 -4.55 -23.76
N SER A 276 12.47 -3.75 -24.15
CA SER A 276 12.76 -3.32 -25.52
C SER A 276 13.36 -4.43 -26.39
N LYS A 277 13.50 -4.20 -27.72
CA LYS A 277 14.16 -5.16 -28.64
C LYS A 277 15.70 -5.03 -28.63
N TRP A 278 16.29 -4.66 -27.50
CA TRP A 278 17.73 -4.41 -27.35
C TRP A 278 18.61 -5.58 -27.80
N TYR A 279 18.14 -6.83 -27.65
CA TYR A 279 18.85 -8.05 -28.07
C TYR A 279 19.01 -8.18 -29.60
N LYS A 280 18.26 -7.39 -30.39
CA LYS A 280 18.42 -7.28 -31.85
C LYS A 280 19.40 -6.17 -32.27
N ALA A 281 19.83 -5.31 -31.35
CA ALA A 281 20.69 -4.18 -31.67
C ALA A 281 22.16 -4.60 -31.83
N PRO A 282 22.98 -3.83 -32.58
CA PRO A 282 24.42 -4.06 -32.70
C PRO A 282 25.13 -4.09 -31.33
N MET A 283 26.26 -4.80 -31.28
CA MET A 283 27.00 -5.02 -30.04
C MET A 283 27.39 -3.74 -29.28
N GLN A 284 27.69 -2.65 -30.01
CA GLN A 284 28.03 -1.36 -29.39
C GLN A 284 26.82 -0.76 -28.64
N ILE A 285 25.62 -0.82 -29.22
CA ILE A 285 24.38 -0.34 -28.60
C ILE A 285 24.02 -1.18 -27.39
N GLN A 286 24.15 -2.51 -27.49
CA GLN A 286 23.90 -3.42 -26.36
C GLN A 286 24.77 -3.07 -25.14
N LYS A 287 26.06 -2.75 -25.35
CA LYS A 287 26.98 -2.34 -24.27
C LYS A 287 26.54 -1.05 -23.58
N VAL A 288 26.09 -0.05 -24.35
CA VAL A 288 25.61 1.23 -23.79
C VAL A 288 24.36 1.02 -22.95
N LEU A 289 23.38 0.29 -23.48
CA LEU A 289 22.13 -0.03 -22.77
C LEU A 289 22.38 -0.83 -21.49
N TYR A 290 23.35 -1.75 -21.53
CA TYR A 290 23.80 -2.50 -20.37
C TYR A 290 24.41 -1.62 -19.28
N VAL A 291 25.31 -0.68 -19.64
CA VAL A 291 25.86 0.29 -18.68
C VAL A 291 24.76 1.17 -18.10
N MET A 292 23.80 1.61 -18.92
CA MET A 292 22.65 2.38 -18.45
C MET A 292 21.84 1.59 -17.42
N GLN A 293 21.51 0.32 -17.69
CA GLN A 293 20.80 -0.54 -16.73
C GLN A 293 21.56 -0.71 -15.41
N ILE A 294 22.88 -0.89 -15.44
CA ILE A 294 23.69 -0.97 -14.22
C ILE A 294 23.63 0.35 -13.44
N ARG A 295 23.70 1.48 -14.15
CA ARG A 295 23.67 2.82 -13.52
C ARG A 295 22.31 3.16 -12.92
N CYS A 296 21.21 2.68 -13.51
CA CYS A 296 19.87 2.76 -12.93
C CYS A 296 19.75 2.05 -11.57
N LYS A 297 20.66 1.12 -11.24
CA LYS A 297 20.70 0.44 -9.94
C LYS A 297 21.39 1.23 -8.83
N ARG A 298 22.09 2.32 -9.16
CA ARG A 298 22.64 3.24 -8.16
C ARG A 298 21.55 4.29 -7.89
N PHE A 299 20.66 3.98 -6.96
CA PHE A 299 19.42 4.71 -6.72
C PHE A 299 19.64 6.22 -6.65
N CYS A 300 18.93 6.98 -7.50
CA CYS A 300 18.80 8.42 -7.40
C CYS A 300 17.90 8.78 -6.22
N SER A 301 18.36 8.46 -5.01
CA SER A 301 17.58 8.64 -3.79
C SER A 301 17.76 10.02 -3.19
N LEU A 302 16.65 10.69 -2.89
CA LEU A 302 16.64 11.89 -2.07
C LEU A 302 16.73 11.48 -0.61
N THR A 303 17.66 12.10 0.12
CA THR A 303 17.90 11.77 1.52
C THR A 303 17.94 13.03 2.38
N ALA A 304 17.26 13.01 3.52
CA ALA A 304 17.43 13.94 4.62
C ALA A 304 18.75 13.64 5.35
N GLY A 305 19.76 14.48 5.12
CA GLY A 305 21.06 14.40 5.81
C GLY A 305 21.84 13.10 5.60
N GLY A 306 21.46 12.27 4.62
CA GLY A 306 22.00 10.91 4.44
C GLY A 306 21.49 9.87 5.45
N LEU A 307 20.65 10.28 6.41
CA LEU A 307 20.13 9.40 7.48
C LEU A 307 18.73 8.86 7.18
N TYR A 308 17.93 9.63 6.46
CA TYR A 308 16.54 9.30 6.16
C TYR A 308 16.30 9.41 4.66
N GLU A 309 16.02 8.30 3.99
CA GLU A 309 15.65 8.31 2.57
C GLU A 309 14.19 8.74 2.42
N MET A 310 13.93 9.71 1.54
CA MET A 310 12.60 10.29 1.31
C MET A 310 11.79 9.34 0.43
N ASN A 311 11.35 8.22 1.00
CA ASN A 311 10.60 7.17 0.33
C ASN A 311 9.41 6.69 1.21
N ILE A 312 8.52 5.89 0.63
CA ILE A 312 7.32 5.41 1.33
C ILE A 312 7.70 4.47 2.49
N GLU A 313 8.76 3.67 2.33
CA GLU A 313 9.23 2.71 3.33
C GLU A 313 9.64 3.41 4.66
N ASN A 314 10.51 4.42 4.59
CA ASN A 314 10.93 5.16 5.77
C ASN A 314 9.81 6.00 6.38
N PHE A 315 8.88 6.50 5.55
CA PHE A 315 7.65 7.09 6.06
C PHE A 315 6.85 6.05 6.84
N GLY A 316 6.68 4.83 6.32
CA GLY A 316 6.01 3.72 6.99
C GLY A 316 6.64 3.37 8.34
N ILE A 317 7.97 3.34 8.42
CA ILE A 317 8.71 3.15 9.68
C ILE A 317 8.42 4.28 10.67
N THR A 318 8.45 5.53 10.21
CA THR A 318 8.17 6.72 11.05
C THR A 318 6.73 6.73 11.53
N PHE A 319 5.78 6.45 10.64
CA PHE A 319 4.37 6.34 10.93
C PHE A 319 4.11 5.21 11.93
N LYS A 320 4.69 4.02 11.72
CA LYS A 320 4.61 2.90 12.66
C LYS A 320 5.17 3.26 14.02
N THR A 321 6.35 3.90 14.08
CA THR A 321 6.99 4.32 15.34
C THR A 321 6.13 5.34 16.07
N CYS A 322 5.61 6.33 15.35
CA CYS A 322 4.66 7.31 15.87
C CYS A 322 3.39 6.64 16.40
N MET A 323 2.75 5.79 15.60
CA MET A 323 1.53 5.09 16.02
C MET A 323 1.82 4.16 17.20
N SER A 324 3.01 3.57 17.30
CA SER A 324 3.43 2.75 18.45
C SER A 324 3.59 3.61 19.71
N TYR A 325 4.21 4.80 19.60
CA TYR A 325 4.32 5.77 20.69
C TYR A 325 2.95 6.35 21.10
N ILE A 326 2.12 6.72 20.14
CA ILE A 326 0.74 7.19 20.38
C ILE A 326 -0.07 6.09 21.05
N THR A 327 -0.04 4.86 20.55
CA THR A 327 -0.78 3.73 21.15
C THR A 327 -0.27 3.42 22.56
N MET A 328 1.05 3.53 22.79
CA MET A 328 1.67 3.37 24.12
C MET A 328 1.17 4.45 25.11
N MET A 329 0.92 5.66 24.61
CA MET A 329 0.40 6.78 25.41
C MET A 329 -1.14 6.82 25.49
N MET A 330 -1.86 6.15 24.59
CA MET A 330 -3.33 6.19 24.44
C MET A 330 -4.07 5.01 25.09
N SER A 331 -3.39 4.22 25.93
CA SER A 331 -4.07 3.35 26.91
C SER A 331 -4.48 4.20 28.12
N PRO A 332 -5.76 4.53 28.37
CA PRO A 332 -6.99 4.31 27.59
C PRO A 332 -7.64 5.63 27.10
N HIS A 333 -8.07 5.71 25.83
CA HIS A 333 -9.38 6.21 25.32
C HIS A 333 -9.24 6.49 23.80
N GLY A 334 -9.91 5.67 22.97
CA GLY A 334 -9.73 5.60 21.51
C GLY A 334 -10.59 6.57 20.68
N VAL A 335 -10.07 6.94 19.51
CA VAL A 335 -10.66 7.83 18.49
C VAL A 335 -10.96 7.05 17.21
N ILE A 336 -12.01 7.47 16.46
CA ILE A 336 -12.37 7.03 15.10
C ILE A 336 -12.24 8.24 14.15
N ASN A 337 -11.84 8.04 12.88
CA ASN A 337 -12.47 8.81 11.78
C ASN A 337 -12.45 8.12 10.40
N LEU A 338 -13.45 8.51 9.59
CA LEU A 338 -13.89 8.00 8.28
C LEU A 338 -13.19 8.64 7.06
N SER A 339 -13.33 8.02 5.89
CA SER A 339 -12.93 8.50 4.54
C SER A 339 -14.07 8.35 3.51
N LEU A 340 -14.03 9.11 2.39
CA LEU A 340 -14.92 8.92 1.22
C LEU A 340 -14.38 9.57 -0.07
N GLU A 341 -14.47 8.86 -1.21
CA GLU A 341 -14.25 9.38 -2.59
C GLU A 341 -15.10 8.58 -3.63
N TYR A 342 -15.37 9.17 -4.82
CA TYR A 342 -16.40 8.75 -5.80
C TYR A 342 -15.88 8.36 -7.22
N LEU A 343 -16.76 7.69 -7.98
CA LEU A 343 -16.66 6.83 -9.19
C LEU A 343 -16.46 7.49 -10.58
N VAL A 344 -16.13 6.67 -11.63
CA VAL A 344 -16.96 6.39 -12.85
C VAL A 344 -16.31 5.31 -13.79
N ARG A 345 -17.14 4.68 -14.64
CA ARG A 345 -17.12 3.29 -15.18
C ARG A 345 -17.01 3.22 -16.72
N GLN A 346 -16.42 2.15 -17.29
CA GLN A 346 -16.83 1.59 -18.60
C GLN A 346 -16.45 0.09 -18.78
N LYS A 347 -17.24 -0.67 -19.56
CA LYS A 347 -17.26 -2.15 -19.71
C LYS A 347 -16.51 -2.63 -20.97
N THR A 348 -15.88 -3.81 -20.91
CA THR A 348 -15.73 -4.78 -22.02
C THR A 348 -15.52 -6.20 -21.43
N GLY A 349 -16.05 -7.24 -22.11
CA GLY A 349 -16.13 -8.64 -21.65
C GLY A 349 -14.98 -9.52 -22.14
N ILE A 350 -14.80 -10.69 -21.49
CA ILE A 350 -13.63 -11.57 -21.62
C ILE A 350 -14.06 -13.06 -21.45
N PRO A 351 -13.44 -14.03 -22.17
CA PRO A 351 -13.76 -15.47 -22.12
C PRO A 351 -12.92 -16.29 -21.11
N GLU A 352 -13.26 -17.58 -21.02
CA GLU A 352 -13.27 -18.52 -19.87
C GLU A 352 -11.91 -19.12 -19.40
N ILE A 353 -11.68 -19.09 -18.07
CA ILE A 353 -10.51 -19.65 -17.35
C ILE A 353 -10.75 -21.05 -16.73
N LEU A 354 -11.99 -21.46 -16.57
CA LEU A 354 -12.40 -22.55 -15.65
C LEU A 354 -12.25 -23.98 -16.19
N HIS A 355 -11.46 -24.21 -17.25
CA HIS A 355 -11.07 -25.57 -17.65
C HIS A 355 -9.77 -26.06 -16.98
N VAL A 356 -9.13 -25.23 -16.15
CA VAL A 356 -7.94 -25.60 -15.36
C VAL A 356 -8.36 -26.36 -14.10
N THR A 357 -7.99 -27.64 -13.99
CA THR A 357 -8.43 -28.61 -12.96
C THR A 357 -8.43 -28.09 -11.52
N TYR A 358 -7.48 -27.21 -11.16
CA TYR A 358 -7.33 -26.66 -9.80
C TYR A 358 -8.30 -25.51 -9.49
N TYR A 359 -8.87 -24.85 -10.49
CA TYR A 359 -9.87 -23.78 -10.32
C TYR A 359 -11.31 -24.31 -10.22
N ASN A 360 -11.57 -25.57 -10.59
CA ASN A 360 -12.92 -26.17 -10.60
C ASN A 360 -13.57 -26.25 -9.20
N LYS A 361 -12.77 -26.38 -8.13
CA LYS A 361 -13.31 -26.39 -6.75
C LYS A 361 -13.61 -24.98 -6.23
N LEU A 362 -12.81 -24.01 -6.65
CA LEU A 362 -13.00 -22.58 -6.37
C LEU A 362 -14.21 -22.00 -7.13
N GLU A 363 -14.58 -22.61 -8.26
CA GLU A 363 -15.73 -22.26 -9.09
C GLU A 363 -17.01 -22.00 -8.29
N ARG A 364 -17.38 -22.94 -7.41
CA ARG A 364 -18.59 -22.84 -6.59
C ARG A 364 -18.57 -21.62 -5.67
N TYR A 365 -17.41 -21.27 -5.12
CA TYR A 365 -17.25 -20.09 -4.27
C TYR A 365 -17.34 -18.81 -5.08
N ILE A 366 -16.65 -18.73 -6.22
CA ILE A 366 -16.69 -17.55 -7.09
C ILE A 366 -18.10 -17.29 -7.65
N GLN A 367 -18.86 -18.36 -7.95
CA GLN A 367 -20.26 -18.28 -8.33
C GLN A 367 -21.13 -17.71 -7.20
N LEU A 368 -20.99 -18.24 -5.97
CA LEU A 368 -21.73 -17.78 -4.79
C LEU A 368 -21.43 -16.33 -4.42
N LEU A 369 -20.24 -15.83 -4.75
CA LEU A 369 -19.84 -14.44 -4.50
C LEU A 369 -20.24 -13.48 -5.63
N GLY A 370 -20.83 -13.99 -6.72
CA GLY A 370 -21.15 -13.16 -7.88
C GLY A 370 -19.89 -12.59 -8.53
N GLN A 371 -18.77 -13.29 -8.42
CA GLN A 371 -17.50 -12.89 -9.01
C GLN A 371 -17.16 -13.71 -10.25
N ASP A 372 -18.04 -14.65 -10.64
CA ASP A 372 -17.88 -15.45 -11.84
C ASP A 372 -18.01 -14.56 -13.08
N PRO A 373 -16.95 -14.45 -13.92
CA PRO A 373 -17.01 -13.68 -15.15
C PRO A 373 -17.99 -14.26 -16.20
N ARG A 374 -18.41 -15.53 -16.09
CA ARG A 374 -19.34 -16.21 -17.02
C ARG A 374 -20.80 -15.82 -16.82
N HIS A 375 -21.19 -15.40 -15.63
CA HIS A 375 -22.56 -15.02 -15.34
C HIS A 375 -22.98 -13.78 -16.14
N LYS A 376 -24.21 -13.80 -16.68
CA LYS A 376 -24.83 -12.61 -17.29
C LYS A 376 -24.69 -11.44 -16.32
N SER A 377 -24.38 -10.24 -16.82
CA SER A 377 -24.07 -9.12 -15.91
C SER A 377 -25.22 -8.78 -14.96
N SER A 378 -26.46 -9.16 -15.29
CA SER A 378 -27.63 -9.04 -14.42
C SER A 378 -27.57 -10.01 -13.21
N THR A 379 -27.37 -11.31 -13.45
CA THR A 379 -27.32 -12.32 -12.37
C THR A 379 -26.13 -12.10 -11.45
N ARG A 380 -24.98 -11.72 -12.03
CA ARG A 380 -23.79 -11.36 -11.28
C ARG A 380 -24.05 -10.19 -10.33
N ASN A 381 -24.64 -9.11 -10.84
CA ASN A 381 -24.94 -7.93 -10.01
C ASN A 381 -25.96 -8.26 -8.92
N MET A 382 -26.95 -9.12 -9.20
CA MET A 382 -27.92 -9.58 -8.20
C MET A 382 -27.24 -10.33 -7.04
N ILE A 383 -26.34 -11.26 -7.35
CA ILE A 383 -25.59 -12.01 -6.32
C ILE A 383 -24.70 -11.06 -5.49
N VAL A 384 -24.00 -10.13 -6.15
CA VAL A 384 -23.18 -9.13 -5.44
C VAL A 384 -24.05 -8.24 -4.54
N ILE A 385 -25.25 -7.85 -4.98
CA ILE A 385 -26.19 -7.09 -4.14
C ILE A 385 -26.55 -7.90 -2.90
N ILE A 386 -26.89 -9.19 -3.03
CA ILE A 386 -27.21 -10.07 -1.89
C ILE A 386 -26.02 -10.18 -0.93
N VAL A 387 -24.79 -10.33 -1.43
CA VAL A 387 -23.59 -10.39 -0.60
C VAL A 387 -23.37 -9.08 0.15
N VAL A 388 -23.47 -7.94 -0.56
CA VAL A 388 -23.27 -6.60 0.03
C VAL A 388 -24.34 -6.28 1.06
N THR A 389 -25.62 -6.61 0.79
CA THR A 389 -26.70 -6.39 1.77
C THR A 389 -26.53 -7.29 3.00
N SER A 390 -26.08 -8.54 2.82
CA SER A 390 -25.78 -9.43 3.95
C SER A 390 -24.65 -8.88 4.81
N ILE A 391 -23.55 -8.41 4.21
CA ILE A 391 -22.44 -7.76 4.94
C ILE A 391 -22.94 -6.51 5.67
N ALA A 392 -23.65 -5.62 4.98
CA ALA A 392 -24.17 -4.38 5.56
C ALA A 392 -25.14 -4.63 6.74
N SER A 393 -25.93 -5.71 6.68
CA SER A 393 -26.87 -6.08 7.73
C SER A 393 -26.21 -6.45 9.07
N ILE A 394 -24.93 -6.83 9.07
CA ILE A 394 -24.13 -6.98 10.30
C ILE A 394 -23.40 -5.68 10.61
N THR A 395 -22.73 -5.08 9.62
CA THR A 395 -21.84 -3.93 9.85
C THR A 395 -22.56 -2.74 10.47
N ILE A 396 -23.78 -2.44 10.05
CA ILE A 396 -24.54 -1.28 10.56
C ILE A 396 -24.90 -1.48 12.05
N PRO A 397 -25.59 -2.56 12.46
CA PRO A 397 -25.87 -2.83 13.88
C PRO A 397 -24.62 -2.95 14.75
N THR A 398 -23.53 -3.54 14.26
CA THR A 398 -22.27 -3.63 15.02
C THR A 398 -21.62 -2.26 15.20
N THR A 399 -21.73 -1.35 14.23
CA THR A 399 -21.16 0.01 14.34
C THR A 399 -21.93 0.83 15.38
N ILE A 400 -23.26 0.67 15.41
CA ILE A 400 -24.13 1.31 16.41
C ILE A 400 -23.77 0.80 17.82
N GLU A 401 -23.63 -0.52 17.99
CA GLU A 401 -23.27 -1.08 19.28
C GLU A 401 -21.83 -0.76 19.69
N LEU A 402 -20.89 -0.68 18.74
CA LEU A 402 -19.53 -0.21 18.99
C LEU A 402 -19.55 1.23 19.54
N PHE A 403 -20.32 2.13 18.91
CA PHE A 403 -20.48 3.50 19.38
C PHE A 403 -21.15 3.56 20.76
N ALA A 404 -22.19 2.76 20.99
CA ALA A 404 -22.86 2.68 22.28
C ALA A 404 -21.93 2.13 23.39
N SER A 405 -21.12 1.11 23.10
CA SER A 405 -20.16 0.51 24.03
C SER A 405 -19.04 1.48 24.37
N LEU A 406 -18.55 2.24 23.37
CA LEU A 406 -17.59 3.33 23.58
C LEU A 406 -18.17 4.41 24.50
N HIS A 407 -19.40 4.86 24.26
CA HIS A 407 -20.07 5.84 25.11
C HIS A 407 -20.28 5.33 26.54
N LYS A 408 -20.58 4.05 26.71
CA LYS A 408 -20.77 3.39 28.02
C LYS A 408 -19.45 3.02 28.72
N LYS A 409 -18.30 3.24 28.09
CA LYS A 409 -16.97 2.80 28.57
C LYS A 409 -16.89 1.29 28.84
N ASP A 410 -17.66 0.49 28.10
CA ASP A 410 -17.66 -0.97 28.18
C ASP A 410 -16.62 -1.56 27.23
N MET A 411 -15.39 -1.72 27.73
CA MET A 411 -14.24 -2.16 26.92
C MET A 411 -14.39 -3.59 26.39
N ASP A 412 -15.08 -4.47 27.12
CA ASP A 412 -15.33 -5.84 26.69
C ASP A 412 -16.31 -5.86 25.50
N GLY A 413 -17.35 -5.04 25.57
CA GLY A 413 -18.26 -4.79 24.45
C GLY A 413 -17.56 -4.18 23.23
N VAL A 414 -16.63 -3.24 23.45
CA VAL A 414 -15.89 -2.57 22.38
C VAL A 414 -15.06 -3.55 21.56
N ILE A 415 -14.23 -4.41 22.16
CA ILE A 415 -13.40 -5.32 21.35
C ILE A 415 -14.25 -6.40 20.69
N GLU A 416 -15.27 -6.92 21.37
CA GLU A 416 -16.16 -7.89 20.76
C GLU A 416 -16.80 -7.30 19.49
N CYS A 417 -17.33 -6.09 19.57
CA CYS A 417 -17.90 -5.39 18.40
C CYS A 417 -16.84 -5.03 17.35
N LEU A 418 -15.65 -4.61 17.77
CA LEU A 418 -14.55 -4.25 16.87
C LEU A 418 -14.09 -5.46 16.07
N SER A 419 -14.02 -6.63 16.69
CA SER A 419 -13.63 -7.89 16.03
C SER A 419 -14.57 -8.22 14.86
N TYR A 420 -15.87 -8.06 15.09
CA TYR A 420 -16.89 -8.28 14.07
C TYR A 420 -16.88 -7.21 12.99
N PHE A 421 -16.73 -5.94 13.38
CA PHE A 421 -16.60 -4.81 12.46
C PHE A 421 -15.39 -4.96 11.55
N VAL A 422 -14.25 -5.38 12.07
CA VAL A 422 -13.03 -5.61 11.26
C VAL A 422 -13.24 -6.78 10.32
N THR A 423 -13.84 -7.88 10.79
CA THR A 423 -14.10 -9.05 9.95
C THR A 423 -15.06 -8.71 8.79
N SER A 424 -16.15 -7.99 9.07
CA SER A 424 -17.10 -7.55 8.04
C SER A 424 -16.47 -6.52 7.08
N SER A 425 -15.66 -5.59 7.60
CA SER A 425 -14.90 -4.64 6.78
C SER A 425 -13.88 -5.32 5.89
N THR A 426 -13.19 -6.35 6.39
CA THR A 426 -12.23 -7.16 5.60
C THR A 426 -12.93 -7.84 4.42
N SER A 427 -14.10 -8.44 4.66
CA SER A 427 -14.94 -9.00 3.61
C SER A 427 -15.37 -7.93 2.58
N ALA A 428 -15.84 -6.78 3.05
CA ALA A 428 -16.26 -5.67 2.18
C ALA A 428 -15.10 -5.17 1.29
N VAL A 429 -13.91 -4.99 1.87
CA VAL A 429 -12.70 -4.56 1.14
C VAL A 429 -12.34 -5.54 0.02
N LYS A 430 -12.47 -6.86 0.25
CA LYS A 430 -12.20 -7.86 -0.78
C LYS A 430 -13.22 -7.78 -1.92
N VAL A 431 -14.51 -7.67 -1.62
CA VAL A 431 -15.57 -7.52 -2.63
C VAL A 431 -15.38 -6.24 -3.44
N LEU A 432 -15.11 -5.12 -2.77
CA LEU A 432 -14.85 -3.84 -3.40
C LEU A 432 -13.61 -3.92 -4.29
N ASN A 433 -12.53 -4.57 -3.83
CA ASN A 433 -11.33 -4.70 -4.63
C ASN A 433 -11.57 -5.50 -5.90
N MET A 434 -12.23 -6.66 -5.80
CA MET A 434 -12.60 -7.46 -6.97
C MET A 434 -13.51 -6.67 -7.93
N HIS A 435 -14.37 -5.80 -7.40
CA HIS A 435 -15.23 -4.94 -8.22
C HIS A 435 -14.45 -3.84 -8.95
N PHE A 436 -13.61 -3.09 -8.25
CA PHE A 436 -12.82 -1.99 -8.80
C PHE A 436 -11.75 -2.51 -9.77
N ASN A 437 -11.05 -3.59 -9.40
CA ASN A 437 -10.00 -4.21 -10.19
C ASN A 437 -10.49 -5.31 -11.14
N LYS A 438 -11.80 -5.42 -11.40
CA LYS A 438 -12.38 -6.46 -12.26
C LYS A 438 -11.71 -6.59 -13.63
N ARG A 439 -11.22 -5.48 -14.21
CA ARG A 439 -10.52 -5.49 -15.50
C ARG A 439 -9.20 -6.22 -15.40
N ASN A 440 -8.44 -5.97 -14.33
CA ASN A 440 -7.16 -6.62 -14.08
C ASN A 440 -7.35 -8.10 -13.74
N PHE A 441 -8.32 -8.45 -12.90
CA PHE A 441 -8.73 -9.84 -12.67
C PHE A 441 -9.09 -10.56 -13.97
N SER A 442 -9.87 -9.91 -14.81
CA SER A 442 -10.27 -10.50 -16.10
C SER A 442 -9.09 -10.69 -17.05
N LYS A 443 -8.13 -9.77 -17.09
CA LYS A 443 -6.88 -9.95 -17.84
C LYS A 443 -6.05 -11.10 -17.28
N MET A 444 -5.87 -11.16 -15.96
CA MET A 444 -5.18 -12.28 -15.31
C MET A 444 -5.86 -13.60 -15.67
N TYR A 445 -7.19 -13.64 -15.71
CA TYR A 445 -7.90 -14.85 -16.07
C TYR A 445 -7.60 -15.36 -17.48
N GLN A 446 -7.57 -14.46 -18.46
CA GLN A 446 -7.17 -14.81 -19.83
C GLN A 446 -5.73 -15.29 -19.91
N LEU A 447 -4.83 -14.63 -19.18
CA LEU A 447 -3.41 -14.98 -19.17
C LEU A 447 -3.20 -16.37 -18.56
N VAL A 448 -3.85 -16.68 -17.44
CA VAL A 448 -3.81 -18.03 -16.84
C VAL A 448 -4.25 -19.08 -17.85
N ALA A 449 -5.42 -18.89 -18.48
CA ALA A 449 -5.96 -19.85 -19.44
C ALA A 449 -5.04 -20.05 -20.65
N LYS A 450 -4.56 -18.94 -21.24
CA LYS A 450 -3.64 -18.96 -22.38
C LYS A 450 -2.33 -19.66 -22.04
N GLN A 451 -1.72 -19.31 -20.91
CA GLN A 451 -0.44 -19.88 -20.46
C GLN A 451 -0.58 -21.36 -20.13
N TRP A 452 -1.70 -21.76 -19.53
CA TRP A 452 -1.98 -23.16 -19.24
C TRP A 452 -1.98 -24.02 -20.50
N GLU A 453 -2.75 -23.63 -21.52
CA GLU A 453 -2.81 -24.35 -22.79
C GLU A 453 -1.47 -24.33 -23.54
N GLN A 454 -0.76 -23.20 -23.54
CA GLN A 454 0.57 -23.10 -24.14
C GLN A 454 1.58 -24.05 -23.50
N LEU A 455 1.60 -24.14 -22.16
CA LEU A 455 2.51 -25.04 -21.44
C LEU A 455 2.12 -26.51 -21.57
N LYS A 456 0.82 -26.79 -21.72
CA LYS A 456 0.31 -28.12 -22.04
C LYS A 456 0.80 -28.59 -23.40
N LEU A 457 0.69 -27.74 -24.43
CA LEU A 457 1.18 -28.02 -25.78
C LEU A 457 2.70 -28.26 -25.81
N ASN A 458 3.46 -27.53 -24.98
CA ASN A 458 4.92 -27.66 -24.90
C ASN A 458 5.41 -28.81 -24.02
N ASN A 459 4.52 -29.57 -23.37
CA ASN A 459 4.83 -30.61 -22.38
C ASN A 459 5.64 -30.10 -21.16
N GLU A 460 5.37 -28.85 -20.74
CA GLU A 460 6.06 -28.17 -19.63
C GLU A 460 5.12 -27.84 -18.46
N LEU A 461 3.83 -28.18 -18.62
CA LEU A 461 2.77 -27.90 -17.65
C LEU A 461 3.05 -28.49 -16.25
N HIS A 462 3.71 -29.64 -16.17
CA HIS A 462 4.01 -30.32 -14.89
C HIS A 462 4.78 -29.46 -13.89
N VAL A 463 5.62 -28.52 -14.36
CA VAL A 463 6.38 -27.59 -13.49
C VAL A 463 5.43 -26.57 -12.85
N LEU A 464 4.54 -25.97 -13.66
CA LEU A 464 3.53 -25.03 -13.17
C LEU A 464 2.54 -25.72 -12.23
N GLU A 465 2.08 -26.93 -12.58
CA GLU A 465 1.13 -27.70 -11.78
C GLU A 465 1.65 -27.98 -10.38
N LYS A 466 2.94 -28.30 -10.23
CA LYS A 466 3.54 -28.54 -8.91
C LYS A 466 3.40 -27.33 -7.98
N VAL A 467 3.67 -26.12 -8.49
CA VAL A 467 3.58 -24.87 -7.71
C VAL A 467 2.12 -24.49 -7.44
N VAL A 468 1.25 -24.61 -8.45
CA VAL A 468 -0.19 -24.32 -8.28
C VAL A 468 -0.84 -25.31 -7.30
N MET A 469 -0.43 -26.59 -7.31
CA MET A 469 -0.89 -27.61 -6.36
C MET A 469 -0.51 -27.27 -4.92
N GLN A 470 0.70 -26.76 -4.69
CA GLN A 470 1.12 -26.25 -3.38
C GLN A 470 0.20 -25.12 -2.90
N GLY A 471 -0.10 -24.15 -3.77
CA GLY A 471 -1.03 -23.06 -3.46
C GLY A 471 -2.44 -23.57 -3.14
N ASN A 472 -2.93 -24.56 -3.90
CA ASN A 472 -4.24 -25.15 -3.67
C ASN A 472 -4.30 -25.92 -2.34
N ARG A 473 -3.23 -26.64 -1.97
CA ARG A 473 -3.13 -27.32 -0.67
C ARG A 473 -3.16 -26.32 0.49
N MET A 474 -2.46 -25.20 0.34
CA MET A 474 -2.46 -24.13 1.33
C MET A 474 -3.84 -23.48 1.48
N ALA A 475 -4.52 -23.18 0.36
CA ALA A 475 -5.87 -22.64 0.38
C ALA A 475 -6.89 -23.60 1.00
N HIS A 476 -6.76 -24.91 0.74
CA HIS A 476 -7.58 -25.94 1.39
C HIS A 476 -7.38 -25.97 2.90
N PHE A 477 -6.12 -25.91 3.37
CA PHE A 477 -5.80 -25.85 4.79
C PHE A 477 -6.43 -24.61 5.43
N TYR A 478 -6.22 -23.43 4.84
CA TYR A 478 -6.80 -22.17 5.31
C TYR A 478 -8.33 -22.20 5.41
N ARG A 479 -8.98 -22.66 4.33
CA ARG A 479 -10.44 -22.83 4.26
C ARG A 479 -10.95 -23.73 5.39
N ASN A 480 -10.36 -24.91 5.54
CA ASN A 480 -10.86 -25.89 6.51
C ASN A 480 -10.75 -25.33 7.93
N THR A 481 -9.67 -24.62 8.23
CA THR A 481 -9.49 -23.93 9.51
C THR A 481 -10.56 -22.86 9.74
N LEU A 482 -10.77 -21.93 8.80
CA LEU A 482 -11.76 -20.86 8.97
C LEU A 482 -13.21 -21.35 9.02
N VAL A 483 -13.56 -22.31 8.16
CA VAL A 483 -14.91 -22.90 8.16
C VAL A 483 -15.16 -23.67 9.46
N SER A 484 -14.16 -24.38 9.98
CA SER A 484 -14.27 -25.05 11.29
C SER A 484 -14.52 -24.05 12.42
N PHE A 485 -13.77 -22.95 12.48
CA PHE A 485 -13.99 -21.90 13.48
C PHE A 485 -15.36 -21.23 13.34
N MET A 486 -15.81 -20.98 12.12
CA MET A 486 -17.14 -20.46 11.85
C MET A 486 -18.23 -21.41 12.37
N VAL A 487 -18.15 -22.71 12.10
CA VAL A 487 -19.13 -23.69 12.58
C VAL A 487 -19.16 -23.71 14.11
N LEU A 488 -18.00 -23.77 14.76
CA LEU A 488 -17.93 -23.73 16.24
C LEU A 488 -18.56 -22.45 16.79
N PHE A 489 -18.24 -21.30 16.21
CA PHE A 489 -18.79 -20.00 16.60
C PHE A 489 -20.33 -19.95 16.48
N LEU A 490 -20.90 -20.49 15.40
CA LEU A 490 -22.34 -20.53 15.17
C LEU A 490 -23.08 -21.46 16.17
N LEU A 491 -22.40 -22.46 16.73
CA LEU A 491 -22.98 -23.41 17.68
C LEU A 491 -23.04 -22.86 19.11
N VAL A 492 -22.15 -21.93 19.50
CA VAL A 492 -22.09 -21.40 20.88
C VAL A 492 -23.43 -20.84 21.37
N PRO A 493 -24.16 -19.98 20.63
CA PRO A 493 -25.46 -19.46 21.07
C PRO A 493 -26.57 -20.51 21.20
N LEU A 494 -26.45 -21.65 20.50
CA LEU A 494 -27.45 -22.72 20.52
C LEU A 494 -27.34 -23.62 21.77
N THR A 495 -26.23 -23.53 22.51
CA THR A 495 -26.02 -24.32 23.74
C THR A 495 -27.13 -24.08 24.76
N SER A 496 -27.55 -22.83 24.98
CA SER A 496 -28.59 -22.49 25.95
C SER A 496 -29.97 -23.04 25.55
N PRO A 497 -30.49 -22.82 24.32
CA PRO A 497 -31.71 -23.48 23.83
C PRO A 497 -31.67 -25.02 23.88
N ILE A 498 -30.54 -25.64 23.55
CA ILE A 498 -30.40 -27.11 23.59
C ILE A 498 -30.46 -27.61 25.04
N LEU A 499 -29.78 -26.94 25.97
CA LEU A 499 -29.80 -27.29 27.39
C LEU A 499 -31.18 -27.09 28.03
N ASP A 500 -31.99 -26.15 27.54
CA ASP A 500 -33.38 -25.99 28.00
C ASP A 500 -34.24 -27.20 27.65
N ILE A 501 -33.93 -27.90 26.55
CA ILE A 501 -34.62 -29.13 26.13
C ILE A 501 -34.06 -30.36 26.87
N VAL A 502 -32.73 -30.48 26.94
CA VAL A 502 -32.05 -31.70 27.45
C VAL A 502 -31.98 -31.73 28.98
N HIS A 503 -31.83 -30.56 29.63
CA HIS A 503 -31.73 -30.44 31.09
C HIS A 503 -32.46 -29.18 31.57
N PRO A 504 -33.80 -29.19 31.67
CA PRO A 504 -34.57 -28.02 32.09
C PRO A 504 -34.21 -27.61 33.53
N ILE A 505 -34.11 -26.30 33.78
CA ILE A 505 -33.95 -25.71 35.12
C ILE A 505 -35.20 -24.89 35.46
N ASN A 506 -35.48 -24.67 36.75
CA ASN A 506 -36.69 -23.94 37.22
C ASN A 506 -36.73 -22.44 36.86
N GLY A 507 -35.80 -21.94 36.05
CA GLY A 507 -35.73 -20.55 35.60
C GLY A 507 -35.28 -20.43 34.14
N THR A 508 -35.24 -19.21 33.60
CA THR A 508 -34.76 -18.95 32.24
C THR A 508 -33.24 -18.83 32.19
N ARG A 509 -32.58 -19.64 31.35
CA ARG A 509 -31.16 -19.44 31.03
C ARG A 509 -30.96 -18.13 30.27
N LYS A 510 -29.92 -17.37 30.60
CA LYS A 510 -29.56 -16.17 29.85
C LYS A 510 -29.14 -16.58 28.44
N ARG A 511 -29.86 -16.09 27.43
CA ARG A 511 -29.55 -16.37 26.03
C ARG A 511 -28.38 -15.51 25.58
N GLN A 512 -27.31 -16.15 25.12
CA GLN A 512 -26.17 -15.47 24.52
C GLN A 512 -26.46 -15.19 23.05
N GLN A 513 -26.35 -13.94 22.61
CA GLN A 513 -26.49 -13.59 21.20
C GLN A 513 -25.26 -14.02 20.40
N LEU A 514 -25.45 -14.32 19.10
CA LEU A 514 -24.36 -14.71 18.21
C LEU A 514 -23.32 -13.60 18.03
N LEU A 515 -23.80 -12.37 17.86
CA LEU A 515 -22.98 -11.16 17.79
C LEU A 515 -23.64 -10.13 18.70
N ARG A 516 -22.85 -9.39 19.46
CA ARG A 516 -23.36 -8.24 20.22
C ARG A 516 -23.71 -7.12 19.24
N VAL A 517 -25.00 -6.89 19.03
CA VAL A 517 -25.53 -5.94 18.03
C VAL A 517 -26.69 -5.13 18.57
N ASN A 518 -26.86 -3.92 18.02
CA ASN A 518 -27.91 -3.00 18.42
C ASN A 518 -28.75 -2.56 17.22
N TYR A 519 -30.05 -2.88 17.26
CA TYR A 519 -30.99 -2.58 16.19
C TYR A 519 -31.81 -1.30 16.41
N ILE A 520 -31.61 -0.56 17.53
CA ILE A 520 -32.30 0.68 17.93
C ILE A 520 -33.82 0.56 18.13
N PHE A 521 -34.54 -0.09 17.22
CA PHE A 521 -36.00 -0.08 17.10
C PHE A 521 -36.71 -1.23 17.84
N PHE A 522 -36.01 -2.32 18.14
CA PHE A 522 -36.58 -3.47 18.85
C PHE A 522 -35.56 -4.09 19.80
N ASN A 523 -36.05 -4.66 20.90
CA ASN A 523 -35.21 -5.31 21.89
C ASN A 523 -34.75 -6.67 21.37
N SER A 524 -33.44 -6.88 21.41
CA SER A 524 -32.80 -8.04 20.80
C SER A 524 -33.13 -9.36 21.52
N ASP A 525 -33.53 -9.29 22.79
CA ASP A 525 -33.87 -10.48 23.59
C ASP A 525 -35.25 -11.07 23.25
N ASP A 526 -36.20 -10.23 22.86
CA ASP A 526 -37.57 -10.65 22.53
C ASP A 526 -37.65 -11.38 21.18
N TYR A 527 -36.74 -11.05 20.25
CA TYR A 527 -36.70 -11.58 18.88
C TYR A 527 -35.51 -12.50 18.60
N PHE A 528 -35.00 -13.16 19.64
CA PHE A 528 -33.76 -13.94 19.63
C PHE A 528 -33.58 -14.84 18.39
N PHE A 529 -34.56 -15.70 18.05
CA PHE A 529 -34.42 -16.66 16.94
C PHE A 529 -34.36 -15.99 15.56
N TYR A 530 -35.12 -14.92 15.34
CA TYR A 530 -35.11 -14.19 14.08
C TYR A 530 -33.78 -13.45 13.87
N ILE A 531 -33.28 -12.81 14.93
CA ILE A 531 -31.97 -12.15 14.91
C ILE A 531 -30.86 -13.18 14.72
N TYR A 532 -30.92 -14.31 15.43
CA TYR A 532 -29.96 -15.40 15.28
C TYR A 532 -29.91 -15.91 13.83
N LEU A 533 -31.05 -16.17 13.19
CA LEU A 533 -31.08 -16.63 11.79
C LEU A 533 -30.47 -15.61 10.82
N GLN A 534 -30.76 -14.31 11.02
CA GLN A 534 -30.17 -13.24 10.21
C GLN A 534 -28.65 -13.15 10.40
N LEU A 535 -28.17 -13.15 11.65
CA LEU A 535 -26.74 -13.09 11.95
C LEU A 535 -26.02 -14.38 11.51
N PHE A 536 -26.68 -15.54 11.60
CA PHE A 536 -26.16 -16.80 11.09
C PHE A 536 -25.91 -16.71 9.58
N TRP A 537 -26.91 -16.30 8.81
CA TRP A 537 -26.80 -16.15 7.36
C TRP A 537 -25.68 -15.16 6.99
N SER A 538 -25.68 -13.99 7.61
CA SER A 538 -24.72 -12.94 7.29
C SER A 538 -23.29 -13.30 7.70
N THR A 539 -23.08 -14.00 8.83
CA THR A 539 -21.77 -14.52 9.22
C THR A 539 -21.25 -15.56 8.23
N VAL A 540 -22.11 -16.48 7.78
CA VAL A 540 -21.75 -17.47 6.74
C VAL A 540 -21.32 -16.76 5.46
N VAL A 541 -22.08 -15.75 5.00
CA VAL A 541 -21.74 -14.98 3.80
C VAL A 541 -20.41 -14.24 3.96
N VAL A 542 -20.16 -13.57 5.10
CA VAL A 542 -18.91 -12.86 5.40
C VAL A 542 -17.70 -13.81 5.32
N VAL A 543 -17.75 -14.95 6.01
CA VAL A 543 -16.63 -15.90 6.06
C VAL A 543 -16.40 -16.56 4.69
N LEU A 544 -17.46 -16.97 3.99
CA LEU A 544 -17.33 -17.54 2.64
C LEU A 544 -16.74 -16.54 1.64
N THR A 545 -17.03 -15.24 1.81
CA THR A 545 -16.45 -14.17 1.00
C THR A 545 -14.96 -14.04 1.22
N ILE A 546 -14.51 -14.02 2.48
CA ILE A 546 -13.09 -13.97 2.84
C ILE A 546 -12.36 -15.20 2.27
N VAL A 547 -12.87 -16.40 2.57
CA VAL A 547 -12.27 -17.67 2.12
C VAL A 547 -12.20 -17.74 0.59
N GLY A 548 -13.27 -17.39 -0.12
CA GLY A 548 -13.32 -17.46 -1.57
C GLY A 548 -12.34 -16.49 -2.24
N ALA A 549 -12.27 -15.25 -1.75
CA ALA A 549 -11.35 -14.25 -2.26
C ALA A 549 -9.88 -14.60 -1.96
N ASP A 550 -9.56 -15.06 -0.75
CA ASP A 550 -8.20 -15.46 -0.39
C ASP A 550 -7.73 -16.68 -1.15
N TRP A 551 -8.60 -17.69 -1.33
CA TRP A 551 -8.27 -18.86 -2.14
C TRP A 551 -7.92 -18.44 -3.57
N LEU A 552 -8.73 -17.57 -4.18
CA LEU A 552 -8.45 -17.03 -5.50
C LEU A 552 -7.07 -16.36 -5.56
N TYR A 553 -6.76 -15.49 -4.60
CA TYR A 553 -5.44 -14.84 -4.53
C TYR A 553 -4.31 -15.85 -4.37
N MET A 554 -4.43 -16.83 -3.47
CA MET A 554 -3.42 -17.87 -3.29
C MET A 554 -3.13 -18.60 -4.60
N LEU A 555 -4.15 -18.98 -5.38
CA LEU A 555 -3.95 -19.65 -6.67
C LEU A 555 -3.31 -18.73 -7.72
N ILE A 556 -3.75 -17.48 -7.84
CA ILE A 556 -3.17 -16.53 -8.80
C ILE A 556 -1.72 -16.22 -8.47
N ILE A 557 -1.38 -16.04 -7.18
CA ILE A 557 -0.01 -15.78 -6.73
C ILE A 557 0.88 -17.01 -7.01
N HIS A 558 0.40 -18.23 -6.74
CA HIS A 558 1.14 -19.45 -7.06
C HIS A 558 1.26 -19.69 -8.57
N HIS A 559 0.26 -19.29 -9.37
CA HIS A 559 0.39 -19.30 -10.82
C HIS A 559 1.50 -18.35 -11.27
N SER A 560 1.49 -17.10 -10.79
CA SER A 560 2.54 -16.12 -11.08
C SER A 560 3.93 -16.63 -10.69
N SER A 561 4.04 -17.20 -9.50
CA SER A 561 5.26 -17.81 -8.97
C SER A 561 5.73 -18.99 -9.84
N GLY A 562 4.81 -19.87 -10.24
CA GLY A 562 5.08 -21.00 -11.11
C GLY A 562 5.57 -20.60 -12.51
N LEU A 563 5.19 -19.44 -13.04
CA LEU A 563 5.75 -18.93 -14.30
C LEU A 563 7.26 -18.67 -14.22
N PHE A 564 7.76 -18.19 -13.08
CA PHE A 564 9.20 -18.04 -12.85
C PHE A 564 9.90 -19.40 -12.77
N ALA A 565 9.28 -20.37 -12.08
CA ALA A 565 9.79 -21.74 -12.02
C ALA A 565 9.88 -22.40 -13.41
N VAL A 566 8.83 -22.24 -14.24
CA VAL A 566 8.81 -22.70 -15.64
C VAL A 566 9.92 -22.04 -16.45
N CYS A 567 10.12 -20.73 -16.30
CA CYS A 567 11.21 -20.01 -16.98
C CYS A 567 12.58 -20.58 -16.61
N GLY A 568 12.85 -20.82 -15.32
CA GLY A 568 14.09 -21.42 -14.86
C GLY A 568 14.32 -22.82 -15.45
N TYR A 569 13.28 -23.65 -15.46
CA TYR A 569 13.31 -24.98 -16.09
C TYR A 569 13.62 -24.90 -17.59
N GLN A 570 12.98 -24.00 -18.34
CA GLN A 570 13.23 -23.80 -19.77
C GLN A 570 14.69 -23.42 -20.05
N ILE A 571 15.29 -22.56 -19.22
CA ILE A 571 16.70 -22.14 -19.36
C ILE A 571 17.64 -23.32 -19.11
N GLN A 572 17.40 -24.10 -18.05
CA GLN A 572 18.20 -25.28 -17.75
C GLN A 572 18.10 -26.34 -18.86
N LYS A 573 16.89 -26.59 -19.37
CA LYS A 573 16.64 -27.49 -20.51
C LYS A 573 17.32 -26.99 -21.79
N ALA A 574 17.24 -25.68 -22.09
CA ALA A 574 17.86 -25.09 -23.27
C ALA A 574 19.40 -25.19 -23.22
N THR A 575 20.01 -24.91 -22.07
CA THR A 575 21.47 -24.97 -21.88
C THR A 575 22.02 -26.40 -21.80
N ALA A 576 21.27 -27.35 -21.24
CA ALA A 576 21.66 -28.76 -21.22
C ALA A 576 21.79 -29.33 -22.64
N ASN A 577 20.86 -28.95 -23.51
CA ASN A 577 20.79 -29.39 -24.90
C ASN A 577 21.90 -28.81 -25.80
N LEU A 578 22.64 -27.79 -25.36
CA LEU A 578 23.75 -27.21 -26.13
C LEU A 578 24.84 -28.23 -26.50
N ASN A 579 25.00 -29.29 -25.69
CA ASN A 579 26.00 -30.33 -25.97
C ASN A 579 25.60 -31.25 -27.14
N TYR A 580 24.34 -31.24 -27.59
CA TYR A 580 23.85 -32.08 -28.70
C TYR A 580 23.87 -31.37 -30.05
N PHE A 581 23.95 -30.04 -30.08
CA PHE A 581 23.79 -29.21 -31.28
C PHE A 581 25.12 -28.70 -31.86
N SER A 582 26.27 -29.18 -31.38
CA SER A 582 27.57 -28.76 -31.91
C SER A 582 27.82 -29.36 -33.31
N GLY A 583 27.43 -28.65 -34.38
CA GLY A 583 27.87 -29.02 -35.74
C GLY A 583 27.15 -28.43 -36.95
N GLU A 584 25.88 -28.00 -36.86
CA GLU A 584 25.08 -27.62 -38.05
C GLU A 584 24.48 -26.20 -37.96
N LYS A 585 24.44 -25.45 -39.06
CA LYS A 585 23.87 -24.08 -39.11
C LYS A 585 22.39 -24.00 -38.73
N ASP A 586 21.58 -25.02 -39.08
CA ASP A 586 20.16 -25.07 -38.69
C ASP A 586 19.98 -25.24 -37.18
N SER A 587 20.98 -25.79 -36.48
CA SER A 587 20.96 -25.96 -35.03
C SER A 587 21.17 -24.65 -34.26
N GLU A 588 21.87 -23.67 -34.84
CA GLU A 588 22.09 -22.35 -34.21
C GLU A 588 20.79 -21.53 -34.16
N ASN A 589 20.01 -21.54 -35.24
CA ASN A 589 18.70 -20.88 -35.30
C ASN A 589 17.70 -21.50 -34.31
N GLN A 590 17.66 -22.83 -34.23
CA GLN A 590 16.82 -23.53 -33.25
C GLN A 590 17.25 -23.25 -31.81
N THR A 591 18.55 -23.13 -31.56
CA THR A 591 19.09 -22.77 -30.25
C THR A 591 18.67 -21.35 -29.87
N TYR A 592 18.79 -20.39 -30.80
CA TYR A 592 18.36 -19.01 -30.58
C TYR A 592 16.86 -18.90 -30.28
N GLU A 593 16.01 -19.62 -31.01
CA GLU A 593 14.56 -19.64 -30.75
C GLU A 593 14.21 -20.20 -29.36
N LYS A 594 14.93 -21.22 -28.87
CA LYS A 594 14.73 -21.73 -27.50
C LYS A 594 15.04 -20.67 -26.43
N PHE A 595 16.15 -19.95 -26.56
CA PHE A 595 16.49 -18.88 -25.62
C PHE A 595 15.58 -17.67 -25.75
N ARG A 596 15.13 -17.35 -26.97
CA ARG A 596 14.10 -16.34 -27.21
C ARG A 596 12.80 -16.68 -26.45
N ASN A 597 12.37 -17.94 -26.49
CA ASN A 597 11.20 -18.39 -25.74
C ASN A 597 11.40 -18.25 -24.21
N CYS A 598 12.60 -18.51 -23.69
CA CYS A 598 12.91 -18.30 -22.27
C CYS A 598 12.78 -16.81 -21.87
N VAL A 599 13.29 -15.89 -22.70
CA VAL A 599 13.16 -14.44 -22.48
C VAL A 599 11.70 -14.00 -22.54
N MET A 600 10.94 -14.53 -23.51
CA MET A 600 9.51 -14.26 -23.62
C MET A 600 8.75 -14.76 -22.39
N MET A 601 9.07 -15.95 -21.89
CA MET A 601 8.46 -16.50 -20.68
C MET A 601 8.76 -15.63 -19.44
N HIS A 602 10.02 -15.20 -19.26
CA HIS A 602 10.36 -14.29 -18.17
C HIS A 602 9.60 -12.95 -18.27
N LYS A 603 9.49 -12.40 -19.48
CA LYS A 603 8.72 -11.18 -19.72
C LYS A 603 7.24 -11.34 -19.39
N GLU A 604 6.64 -12.45 -19.81
CA GLU A 604 5.23 -12.78 -19.51
C GLU A 604 5.01 -13.00 -18.00
N ALA A 605 5.95 -13.63 -17.29
CA ALA A 605 5.90 -13.80 -15.83
C ALA A 605 5.91 -12.43 -15.10
N ILE A 606 6.82 -11.52 -15.50
CA ILE A 606 6.86 -10.16 -14.95
C ILE A 606 5.58 -9.38 -15.27
N GLN A 607 5.06 -9.50 -16.49
CA GLN A 607 3.81 -8.84 -16.87
C GLN A 607 2.61 -9.33 -16.06
N PHE A 608 2.52 -10.64 -15.81
CA PHE A 608 1.47 -11.21 -14.97
C PHE A 608 1.59 -10.69 -13.53
N TYR A 609 2.80 -10.72 -12.96
CA TYR A 609 3.10 -10.17 -11.65
C TYR A 609 2.69 -8.70 -11.52
N ASN A 610 3.04 -7.84 -12.49
CA ASN A 610 2.71 -6.41 -12.42
C ASN A 610 1.20 -6.17 -12.37
N ILE A 611 0.40 -6.94 -13.13
CA ILE A 611 -1.07 -6.83 -13.10
C ILE A 611 -1.62 -7.29 -11.74
N LEU A 612 -1.03 -8.35 -11.17
CA LEU A 612 -1.39 -8.87 -9.85
C LEU A 612 -1.09 -7.85 -8.74
N ASP A 613 0.13 -7.30 -8.71
CA ASP A 613 0.57 -6.32 -7.73
C ASP A 613 -0.31 -5.05 -7.78
N GLU A 614 -0.49 -4.46 -8.97
CA GLU A 614 -1.38 -3.30 -9.17
C GLU A 614 -2.82 -3.57 -8.70
N SER A 615 -3.34 -4.77 -8.93
CA SER A 615 -4.71 -5.14 -8.56
C SER A 615 -4.91 -5.42 -7.06
N SER A 616 -3.83 -5.60 -6.30
CA SER A 616 -3.90 -6.08 -4.92
C SER A 616 -3.33 -5.09 -3.91
N GLN A 617 -2.42 -4.20 -4.31
CA GLN A 617 -1.67 -3.29 -3.44
C GLN A 617 -2.56 -2.48 -2.48
N SER A 618 -3.59 -1.78 -2.99
CA SER A 618 -4.48 -0.96 -2.16
C SER A 618 -5.35 -1.81 -1.23
N SER A 619 -5.76 -3.00 -1.68
CA SER A 619 -6.57 -3.90 -0.88
C SER A 619 -5.77 -4.50 0.27
N TYR A 620 -4.54 -4.94 0.01
CA TYR A 620 -3.65 -5.43 1.05
C TYR A 620 -3.29 -4.35 2.06
N LEU A 621 -3.12 -3.08 1.64
CA LEU A 621 -2.89 -1.98 2.58
C LEU A 621 -4.01 -1.87 3.62
N ILE A 622 -5.27 -1.84 3.16
CA ILE A 622 -6.42 -1.73 4.06
C ILE A 622 -6.55 -3.00 4.92
N GLN A 623 -6.35 -4.19 4.34
CA GLN A 623 -6.46 -5.46 5.06
C GLN A 623 -5.39 -5.60 6.15
N VAL A 624 -4.13 -5.30 5.85
CA VAL A 624 -3.03 -5.33 6.82
C VAL A 624 -3.28 -4.30 7.92
N GLY A 625 -3.74 -3.10 7.58
CA GLY A 625 -4.10 -2.07 8.57
C GLY A 625 -5.22 -2.52 9.52
N LEU A 626 -6.30 -3.08 8.98
CA LEU A 626 -7.41 -3.65 9.77
C LEU A 626 -6.95 -4.81 10.66
N ASN A 627 -6.07 -5.67 10.13
CA ASN A 627 -5.52 -6.80 10.87
C ASN A 627 -4.63 -6.33 12.04
N ILE A 628 -3.72 -5.37 11.80
CA ILE A 628 -2.86 -4.79 12.84
C ILE A 628 -3.72 -4.11 13.92
N LEU A 629 -4.76 -3.36 13.56
CA LEU A 629 -5.68 -2.77 14.53
C LEU A 629 -6.34 -3.83 15.42
N SER A 630 -6.75 -4.97 14.83
CA SER A 630 -7.34 -6.09 15.56
C SER A 630 -6.33 -6.76 16.50
N ILE A 631 -5.12 -7.02 16.02
CA ILE A 631 -4.05 -7.60 16.83
C ILE A 631 -3.74 -6.70 18.03
N SER A 632 -3.57 -5.40 17.81
CA SER A 632 -3.23 -4.45 18.87
C SER A 632 -4.32 -4.37 19.94
N THR A 633 -5.59 -4.28 19.53
CA THR A 633 -6.72 -4.21 20.47
C THR A 633 -6.92 -5.51 21.23
N ALA A 634 -6.80 -6.66 20.57
CA ALA A 634 -6.87 -7.97 21.20
C ALA A 634 -5.72 -8.21 22.19
N ALA A 635 -4.50 -7.76 21.84
CA ALA A 635 -3.32 -7.84 22.71
C ALA A 635 -3.51 -7.03 24.00
N VAL A 636 -3.97 -5.78 23.88
CA VAL A 636 -4.25 -4.92 25.06
C VAL A 636 -5.28 -5.58 25.96
N GLN A 637 -6.39 -6.06 25.38
CA GLN A 637 -7.42 -6.73 26.16
C GLN A 637 -6.94 -7.98 26.88
N THR A 638 -6.12 -8.78 26.20
CA THR A 638 -5.58 -10.01 26.80
C THR A 638 -4.86 -9.69 28.10
N VAL A 639 -4.08 -8.60 28.12
CA VAL A 639 -3.32 -8.16 29.31
C VAL A 639 -4.23 -7.53 30.37
N VAL A 640 -5.11 -6.62 29.97
CA VAL A 640 -6.04 -5.95 30.91
C VAL A 640 -6.89 -6.98 31.64
N ASN A 641 -7.43 -7.97 30.91
CA ASN A 641 -8.34 -8.97 31.44
C ASN A 641 -7.64 -10.18 32.07
N LEU A 642 -6.32 -10.15 32.34
CA LEU A 642 -5.60 -11.29 32.96
C LEU A 642 -6.20 -11.75 34.30
N ASP A 643 -6.87 -10.85 35.04
CA ASP A 643 -7.54 -11.20 36.31
C ASP A 643 -8.85 -11.97 36.10
N ARG A 644 -9.33 -12.03 34.85
CA ARG A 644 -10.54 -12.72 34.39
C ARG A 644 -10.15 -13.72 33.30
N PRO A 645 -9.72 -14.95 33.67
CA PRO A 645 -9.04 -15.87 32.75
C PRO A 645 -9.90 -16.24 31.54
N GLU A 646 -11.21 -16.34 31.68
CA GLU A 646 -12.12 -16.64 30.56
C GLU A 646 -12.09 -15.55 29.48
N GLU A 647 -12.09 -14.28 29.88
CA GLU A 647 -12.05 -13.13 28.98
C GLU A 647 -10.66 -12.98 28.34
N ALA A 648 -9.59 -13.15 29.13
CA ALA A 648 -8.22 -13.13 28.62
C ALA A 648 -7.95 -14.24 27.58
N ILE A 649 -8.39 -15.47 27.85
CA ILE A 649 -8.23 -16.60 26.91
C ILE A 649 -8.96 -16.32 25.60
N ARG A 650 -10.18 -15.77 25.67
CA ARG A 650 -10.96 -15.40 24.47
C ARG A 650 -10.23 -14.36 23.61
N SER A 651 -9.72 -13.28 24.23
CA SER A 651 -8.98 -12.24 23.51
C SER A 651 -7.64 -12.75 22.97
N ALA A 652 -6.96 -13.66 23.70
CA ALA A 652 -5.72 -14.29 23.24
C ALA A 652 -5.94 -15.19 22.02
N VAL A 653 -7.02 -15.99 22.01
CA VAL A 653 -7.39 -16.85 20.88
C VAL A 653 -7.72 -16.00 19.65
N PHE A 654 -8.45 -14.90 19.82
CA PHE A 654 -8.74 -13.97 18.73
C PHE A 654 -7.46 -13.32 18.18
N CYS A 655 -6.56 -12.86 19.06
CA CYS A 655 -5.25 -12.36 18.66
C CYS A 655 -4.47 -13.39 17.83
N GLY A 656 -4.42 -14.64 18.30
CA GLY A 656 -3.80 -15.76 17.57
C GLY A 656 -4.43 -16.02 16.21
N ALA A 657 -5.76 -15.91 16.08
CA ALA A 657 -6.46 -16.05 14.81
C ALA A 657 -6.12 -14.92 13.83
N CYS A 658 -6.04 -13.66 14.30
CA CYS A 658 -5.60 -12.54 13.46
C CYS A 658 -4.15 -12.71 12.99
N GLN A 659 -3.26 -13.18 13.86
CA GLN A 659 -1.87 -13.51 13.51
C GLN A 659 -1.79 -14.63 12.47
N PHE A 660 -2.57 -15.69 12.64
CA PHE A 660 -2.65 -16.78 11.68
C PHE A 660 -3.17 -16.31 10.31
N HIS A 661 -4.18 -15.42 10.29
CA HIS A 661 -4.67 -14.82 9.07
C HIS A 661 -3.58 -13.98 8.38
N LEU A 662 -2.87 -13.12 9.12
CA LEU A 662 -1.77 -12.31 8.57
C LEU A 662 -0.63 -13.19 8.01
N PHE A 663 -0.26 -14.25 8.73
CA PHE A 663 0.73 -15.23 8.27
C PHE A 663 0.34 -15.84 6.91
N LEU A 664 -0.91 -16.27 6.76
CA LEU A 664 -1.39 -16.86 5.51
C LEU A 664 -1.63 -15.86 4.38
N LEU A 665 -1.74 -14.57 4.68
CA LEU A 665 -1.67 -13.51 3.67
C LEU A 665 -0.22 -13.24 3.22
N SER A 666 0.75 -13.30 4.12
CA SER A 666 2.19 -13.10 3.83
C SER A 666 2.84 -14.30 3.12
N LEU A 667 2.45 -15.53 3.44
CA LEU A 667 3.12 -16.75 2.93
C LEU A 667 3.07 -16.89 1.39
N PRO A 668 1.95 -16.67 0.68
CA PRO A 668 1.94 -16.69 -0.78
C PRO A 668 2.89 -15.66 -1.41
N GLY A 669 2.99 -14.46 -0.81
CA GLY A 669 3.90 -13.42 -1.27
C GLY A 669 5.37 -13.84 -1.11
N GLN A 670 5.72 -14.53 -0.03
CA GLN A 670 7.04 -15.16 0.13
C GLN A 670 7.32 -16.18 -0.99
N VAL A 671 6.37 -17.07 -1.29
CA VAL A 671 6.55 -18.09 -2.35
C VAL A 671 6.79 -17.45 -3.72
N LEU A 672 6.13 -16.33 -4.01
CA LEU A 672 6.39 -15.55 -5.23
C LEU A 672 7.79 -14.92 -5.22
N LEU A 673 8.18 -14.31 -4.10
CA LEU A 673 9.50 -13.70 -3.92
C LEU A 673 10.60 -14.75 -4.14
N ASP A 674 10.50 -15.89 -3.46
CA ASP A 674 11.46 -17.01 -3.54
C ASP A 674 11.63 -17.47 -4.99
N HIS A 675 10.54 -17.84 -5.68
CA HIS A 675 10.61 -18.29 -7.06
C HIS A 675 11.10 -17.22 -8.05
N SER A 676 10.81 -15.93 -7.80
CA SER A 676 11.34 -14.83 -8.61
C SER A 676 12.86 -14.66 -8.43
N SER A 677 13.35 -14.90 -7.22
CA SER A 677 14.78 -14.82 -6.87
C SER A 677 15.56 -16.04 -7.37
N ASP A 678 14.99 -17.24 -7.23
CA ASP A 678 15.55 -18.52 -7.68
C ASP A 678 15.82 -18.55 -9.18
N LEU A 679 15.11 -17.74 -9.98
CA LEU A 679 15.39 -17.64 -11.41
C LEU A 679 16.84 -17.19 -11.69
N ALA A 680 17.39 -16.30 -10.87
CA ALA A 680 18.79 -15.88 -10.99
C ALA A 680 19.76 -17.05 -10.75
N ASP A 681 19.47 -17.87 -9.74
CA ASP A 681 20.28 -19.03 -9.36
C ASP A 681 20.14 -20.18 -10.37
N ASN A 682 18.93 -20.37 -10.91
CA ASN A 682 18.66 -21.31 -12.00
C ASN A 682 19.44 -20.93 -13.28
N ILE A 683 19.54 -19.63 -13.60
CA ILE A 683 20.38 -19.15 -14.70
C ILE A 683 21.86 -19.42 -14.38
N TYR A 684 22.32 -19.08 -13.19
CA TYR A 684 23.72 -19.19 -12.80
C TYR A 684 24.22 -20.64 -12.78
N SER A 685 23.40 -21.56 -12.25
CA SER A 685 23.68 -23.01 -12.18
C SER A 685 23.55 -23.74 -13.52
N SER A 686 23.00 -23.08 -14.53
CA SER A 686 22.88 -23.65 -15.88
C SER A 686 24.24 -23.70 -16.60
N LYS A 687 24.32 -24.42 -17.72
CA LYS A 687 25.52 -24.47 -18.58
C LYS A 687 25.66 -23.22 -19.46
N TRP A 688 25.27 -22.05 -18.96
CA TRP A 688 25.23 -20.78 -19.70
C TRP A 688 26.58 -20.40 -20.32
N TYR A 689 27.69 -20.70 -19.63
CA TYR A 689 29.06 -20.41 -20.08
C TYR A 689 29.47 -21.21 -21.34
N LYS A 690 28.75 -22.29 -21.66
CA LYS A 690 28.93 -23.04 -22.91
C LYS A 690 28.07 -22.51 -24.07
N ALA A 691 27.13 -21.60 -23.79
CA ALA A 691 26.28 -21.02 -24.83
C ALA A 691 27.10 -20.04 -25.70
N PRO A 692 26.67 -19.78 -26.95
CA PRO A 692 27.24 -18.72 -27.77
C PRO A 692 27.24 -17.37 -27.03
N VAL A 693 28.25 -16.53 -27.30
CA VAL A 693 28.45 -15.23 -26.62
C VAL A 693 27.21 -14.33 -26.66
N GLN A 694 26.42 -14.41 -27.73
CA GLN A 694 25.15 -13.67 -27.85
C GLN A 694 24.12 -14.10 -26.80
N ILE A 695 23.97 -15.41 -26.57
CA ILE A 695 23.05 -15.98 -25.58
C ILE A 695 23.55 -15.72 -24.16
N GLN A 696 24.87 -15.80 -23.92
CA GLN A 696 25.46 -15.48 -22.61
C GLN A 696 25.07 -14.07 -22.14
N LYS A 697 25.13 -13.08 -23.05
CA LYS A 697 24.71 -11.71 -22.74
C LYS A 697 23.22 -11.60 -22.42
N VAL A 698 22.37 -12.33 -23.13
CA VAL A 698 20.93 -12.37 -22.88
C VAL A 698 20.64 -12.92 -21.49
N LEU A 699 21.21 -14.08 -21.14
CA LEU A 699 21.06 -14.69 -19.83
C LEU A 699 21.58 -13.78 -18.71
N TYR A 700 22.69 -13.08 -18.96
CA TYR A 700 23.23 -12.12 -18.01
C TYR A 700 22.27 -10.94 -17.77
N VAL A 701 21.62 -10.42 -18.82
CA VAL A 701 20.61 -9.36 -18.69
C VAL A 701 19.35 -9.86 -17.97
N MET A 702 18.92 -11.11 -18.23
CA MET A 702 17.86 -11.74 -17.44
C MET A 702 18.25 -11.82 -15.96
N GLN A 703 19.47 -12.24 -15.65
CA GLN A 703 19.98 -12.34 -14.27
C GLN A 703 20.07 -10.96 -13.60
N ILE A 704 20.49 -9.92 -14.33
CA ILE A 704 20.42 -8.53 -13.84
C ILE A 704 18.98 -8.17 -13.49
N ARG A 705 18.01 -8.52 -14.33
CA ARG A 705 16.60 -8.21 -14.09
C ARG A 705 16.04 -8.97 -12.89
N CYS A 706 16.47 -10.20 -12.65
CA CYS A 706 16.05 -11.00 -11.49
C CYS A 706 16.50 -10.40 -10.15
N ARG A 707 17.49 -9.49 -10.13
CA ARG A 707 17.89 -8.78 -8.89
C ARG A 707 16.83 -7.80 -8.37
N ARG A 708 15.83 -7.42 -9.18
CA ARG A 708 14.63 -6.70 -8.72
C ARG A 708 13.55 -7.76 -8.53
N PHE A 709 13.40 -8.22 -7.28
CA PHE A 709 12.45 -9.27 -6.94
C PHE A 709 11.01 -8.83 -7.23
N CYS A 710 10.17 -9.80 -7.58
CA CYS A 710 8.75 -9.59 -7.75
C CYS A 710 8.09 -9.86 -6.40
N SER A 711 7.83 -8.79 -5.64
CA SER A 711 7.31 -8.89 -4.28
C SER A 711 6.04 -8.09 -4.10
N LEU A 712 5.01 -8.73 -3.55
CA LEU A 712 3.72 -8.08 -3.30
C LEU A 712 3.85 -7.14 -2.11
N THR A 713 3.33 -5.93 -2.27
CA THR A 713 3.35 -4.93 -1.19
C THR A 713 1.96 -4.45 -0.85
N ALA A 714 1.74 -4.14 0.43
CA ALA A 714 0.58 -3.44 0.93
C ALA A 714 0.87 -1.93 0.85
N GLY A 715 0.48 -1.29 -0.26
CA GLY A 715 0.69 0.16 -0.46
C GLY A 715 2.16 0.62 -0.50
N GLY A 716 3.11 -0.30 -0.72
CA GLY A 716 4.55 -0.02 -0.57
C GLY A 716 5.04 0.13 0.88
N LEU A 717 4.17 -0.07 1.87
CA LEU A 717 4.49 0.12 3.30
C LEU A 717 4.81 -1.19 4.04
N TYR A 718 4.25 -2.30 3.57
CA TYR A 718 4.46 -3.62 4.15
C TYR A 718 4.64 -4.62 3.01
N GLU A 719 5.81 -5.23 2.92
CA GLU A 719 6.07 -6.30 1.97
C GLU A 719 5.45 -7.60 2.48
N MET A 720 4.67 -8.30 1.65
CA MET A 720 3.94 -9.52 2.00
C MET A 720 4.89 -10.72 2.05
N ASN A 721 5.80 -10.73 3.02
CA ASN A 721 6.83 -11.75 3.22
C ASN A 721 6.84 -12.26 4.67
N ILE A 722 7.60 -13.34 4.93
CA ILE A 722 7.67 -13.95 6.27
C ILE A 722 8.47 -13.06 7.23
N GLU A 723 9.44 -12.29 6.74
CA GLU A 723 10.26 -11.39 7.56
C GLU A 723 9.40 -10.29 8.22
N ASN A 724 8.59 -9.59 7.44
CA ASN A 724 7.69 -8.55 7.96
C ASN A 724 6.58 -9.11 8.85
N PHE A 725 6.11 -10.33 8.56
CA PHE A 725 5.23 -11.05 9.48
C PHE A 725 5.95 -11.30 10.81
N GLY A 726 7.19 -11.79 10.77
CA GLY A 726 8.01 -12.05 11.96
C GLY A 726 8.27 -10.78 12.77
N ILE A 727 8.53 -9.64 12.11
CA ILE A 727 8.63 -8.32 12.76
C ILE A 727 7.31 -7.96 13.44
N THR A 728 6.17 -8.14 12.76
CA THR A 728 4.83 -7.82 13.30
C THR A 728 4.49 -8.70 14.49
N PHE A 729 4.77 -10.01 14.41
CA PHE A 729 4.59 -10.97 15.48
C PHE A 729 5.45 -10.60 16.70
N LYS A 730 6.75 -10.35 16.50
CA LYS A 730 7.65 -9.88 17.57
C LYS A 730 7.16 -8.59 18.20
N THR A 731 6.75 -7.61 17.39
CA THR A 731 6.20 -6.33 17.88
C THR A 731 4.99 -6.57 18.79
N CYS A 732 4.07 -7.44 18.38
CA CYS A 732 2.90 -7.82 19.18
C CYS A 732 3.30 -8.44 20.52
N ILE A 733 4.21 -9.42 20.53
CA ILE A 733 4.69 -10.05 21.78
C ILE A 733 5.43 -9.05 22.69
N SER A 734 6.26 -8.18 22.12
CA SER A 734 6.91 -7.11 22.88
C SER A 734 5.90 -6.17 23.51
N TYR A 735 4.83 -5.82 22.78
CA TYR A 735 3.75 -4.99 23.28
C TYR A 735 3.00 -5.67 24.43
N ILE A 736 2.65 -6.94 24.28
CA ILE A 736 2.03 -7.75 25.35
C ILE A 736 2.94 -7.79 26.59
N THR A 737 4.24 -8.05 26.40
CA THR A 737 5.22 -8.12 27.50
C THR A 737 5.37 -6.80 28.24
N MET A 738 5.47 -5.69 27.50
CA MET A 738 5.52 -4.35 28.06
C MET A 738 4.25 -4.01 28.84
N LEU A 739 3.07 -4.30 28.28
CA LEU A 739 1.80 -4.06 28.96
C LEU A 739 1.68 -4.91 30.24
N MET A 740 2.17 -6.15 30.23
CA MET A 740 2.23 -6.99 31.43
C MET A 740 3.13 -6.35 32.50
N SER A 741 4.32 -5.87 32.13
CA SER A 741 5.23 -5.22 33.09
C SER A 741 4.74 -3.87 33.63
N MET A 742 3.78 -3.22 32.95
CA MET A 742 3.14 -2.00 33.42
C MET A 742 1.91 -2.28 34.30
N LYS A 743 1.36 -3.50 34.21
CA LYS A 743 0.24 -3.95 35.03
C LYS A 743 0.72 -4.38 36.42
N ASP A 744 1.87 -5.05 36.47
CA ASP A 744 2.62 -5.33 37.71
C ASP A 744 3.19 -4.04 38.32
#